data_AF-A0A668AXM0-F1
#
_entry.id   AF-A0A668AXM0-F1
#
_cell.length_a   1.000
_cell.length_b   1.000
_cell.length_c   1.000
_cell.angle_alpha   90.00
_cell.angle_beta   90.00
_cell.angle_gamma   90.00
#
_symmetry.space_group_name_H-M   'P 1'
#
loop_
_entity.id
_entity.type
_entity.pdbx_description
1 polymer ?
#
loop_
_entity_poly.entity_id
_entity_poly.type
_entity_poly.pdbx_seq_one_letter_code
_entity_poly.pdbx_strand_id
1 'polypeptide(L)'
;MRFSDETLLDIMQRFRRELVSGLGRDTNPTASLKMLPTFVRSIPDGSEKGDFIALDLGGSNFRILRVRVSHEKKQTVQMESQIYDTPEDIMHGSGTKLFDHVAECLGDFMQKHNIKDKKLPVGFTFSFPCQQTKLDEGYLITWTKRFKASGVEGMDVVKLLNKAIKKRGDYDADIMAVVNDTVGTMMTCGFDDQRCEVGIIIGTGTNACYMEELRHIDLVEGDEGRMCVNTEWGAFGDDGRLEDIRTEFDREIDRGSLNPGKQLFEKMVSGMYMGELVRLILVKMAKEGLLFEGRITPELLTKGKFETKHVSAIENKEGLSKAKEILTRLGVEPSTDDCIAVQHVCTIVSFRSANLIAATLGGILLRLKENKGVARLRTTVGIDGSLYKMHPQYARRLHKTVRRLVPDSDVRFLLSESGSGKGAAMVTAVAYRLADQSRQIAQTLSEFRLTTEQLLEVKKRMKTEIQNGLSKSTQDSATVKMLPTFVRSTPDGTENGDFLALDLGGTNFRVLMVKIRSGKRRTVEMHNKIYAIPLEVMQGTGEEGILVTWTKGFKATDCEGEDVVGLLREAIKRREEFDLDVVAIVNDTVGTMMTCAYEEPTCEIGLIAGTGSNACYMEEMRNIEMIEGDEGRMCVNMEWGAFGDNGCLDDIRTEYDRSVDDFSLNPGKQRYEKMCSGMYLGEIVRNILIDLTKKGFLFRGQISETLKTRGIFETKYLSQIESDRLALLQVRSILQHLGLDSTCDDSIIVKEVCGAVSRRAAQLCGAGMAAVVDKIRENRGLDHLNITVGVDGTLYKLHPHFSRIMHQTVDELAPQCNVNFLLSEDGSGKGAALITAVGCRLRVEQNNK
;
A
#
# COMPACT_ATOMS: atom_id res chain seq x y z
N MET A 1 -42.98 -25.32 4.64
CA MET A 1 -41.85 -26.23 4.99
C MET A 1 -41.39 -27.10 3.83
N ARG A 2 -42.28 -27.78 3.09
CA ARG A 2 -41.92 -28.38 1.79
C ARG A 2 -41.93 -27.27 0.75
N PHE A 3 -40.90 -27.18 -0.10
CA PHE A 3 -40.75 -26.14 -1.14
C PHE A 3 -40.74 -26.79 -2.52
N SER A 4 -41.35 -26.13 -3.53
CA SER A 4 -41.21 -26.52 -4.94
C SER A 4 -39.90 -25.97 -5.51
N ASP A 5 -39.48 -26.45 -6.68
CA ASP A 5 -38.31 -25.90 -7.36
C ASP A 5 -38.55 -24.42 -7.73
N GLU A 6 -39.77 -24.02 -8.04
CA GLU A 6 -40.14 -22.61 -8.30
C GLU A 6 -39.87 -21.72 -7.07
N THR A 7 -40.26 -22.16 -5.87
CA THR A 7 -39.95 -21.43 -4.62
C THR A 7 -38.43 -21.35 -4.39
N LEU A 8 -37.69 -22.41 -4.68
CA LEU A 8 -36.23 -22.43 -4.52
C LEU A 8 -35.52 -21.54 -5.56
N LEU A 9 -36.03 -21.47 -6.79
CA LEU A 9 -35.55 -20.56 -7.82
C LEU A 9 -35.82 -19.09 -7.44
N ASP A 10 -36.98 -18.76 -6.87
CA ASP A 10 -37.25 -17.41 -6.36
C ASP A 10 -36.32 -17.04 -5.19
N ILE A 11 -36.17 -17.92 -4.18
CA ILE A 11 -35.24 -17.72 -3.06
C ILE A 11 -33.80 -17.50 -3.57
N MET A 12 -33.37 -18.26 -4.59
CA MET A 12 -32.08 -18.09 -5.25
C MET A 12 -31.93 -16.71 -5.92
N GLN A 13 -33.00 -16.20 -6.56
CA GLN A 13 -32.99 -14.87 -7.17
C GLN A 13 -33.05 -13.74 -6.14
N ARG A 14 -33.79 -13.90 -5.04
CA ARG A 14 -33.76 -12.97 -3.89
C ARG A 14 -32.33 -12.89 -3.32
N PHE A 15 -31.72 -14.04 -3.04
CA PHE A 15 -30.35 -14.12 -2.52
C PHE A 15 -29.32 -13.49 -3.47
N ARG A 16 -29.43 -13.75 -4.79
CA ARG A 16 -28.54 -13.15 -5.78
C ARG A 16 -28.61 -11.61 -5.82
N ARG A 17 -29.77 -11.00 -5.54
CA ARG A 17 -29.88 -9.54 -5.41
C ARG A 17 -29.15 -9.04 -4.17
N GLU A 18 -29.33 -9.71 -3.03
CA GLU A 18 -28.62 -9.34 -1.78
C GLU A 18 -27.10 -9.46 -1.90
N LEU A 19 -26.56 -10.41 -2.69
CA LEU A 19 -25.12 -10.48 -2.98
C LEU A 19 -24.61 -9.17 -3.62
N VAL A 20 -25.37 -8.61 -4.58
CA VAL A 20 -25.02 -7.35 -5.23
C VAL A 20 -25.23 -6.16 -4.28
N SER A 21 -26.34 -6.13 -3.54
CA SER A 21 -26.62 -5.07 -2.56
C SER A 21 -25.56 -4.99 -1.44
N GLY A 22 -25.03 -6.12 -1.00
CA GLY A 22 -23.96 -6.14 0.01
C GLY A 22 -22.59 -5.73 -0.53
N LEU A 23 -22.34 -5.90 -1.84
CA LEU A 23 -21.09 -5.47 -2.47
C LEU A 23 -21.07 -3.97 -2.83
N GLY A 24 -22.22 -3.43 -3.25
CA GLY A 24 -22.34 -2.04 -3.69
C GLY A 24 -22.14 -1.03 -2.56
N ARG A 25 -21.34 0.03 -2.81
CA ARG A 25 -20.95 1.02 -1.79
C ARG A 25 -22.14 1.69 -1.11
N ASP A 26 -23.12 2.12 -1.90
CA ASP A 26 -24.29 2.86 -1.43
C ASP A 26 -25.34 1.96 -0.74
N THR A 27 -25.31 0.66 -1.02
CA THR A 27 -26.29 -0.33 -0.55
C THR A 27 -25.81 -1.18 0.63
N ASN A 28 -24.50 -1.40 0.78
CA ASN A 28 -23.93 -2.19 1.89
C ASN A 28 -24.38 -1.76 3.30
N PRO A 29 -24.48 -0.45 3.64
CA PRO A 29 -24.85 -0.03 5.00
C PRO A 29 -26.20 -0.61 5.48
N THR A 30 -27.15 -0.80 4.56
CA THR A 30 -28.50 -1.33 4.83
C THR A 30 -28.69 -2.79 4.39
N ALA A 31 -27.74 -3.39 3.67
CA ALA A 31 -27.84 -4.76 3.17
C ALA A 31 -27.95 -5.81 4.29
N SER A 32 -28.71 -6.89 4.05
CA SER A 32 -28.84 -8.01 5.02
C SER A 32 -27.57 -8.88 5.03
N LEU A 33 -27.11 -9.29 3.85
CA LEU A 33 -25.80 -9.90 3.63
C LEU A 33 -24.71 -8.82 3.73
N LYS A 34 -23.63 -9.11 4.47
CA LYS A 34 -22.58 -8.12 4.73
C LYS A 34 -21.40 -8.15 3.77
N MET A 35 -21.26 -9.22 2.98
CA MET A 35 -20.31 -9.32 1.86
C MET A 35 -18.91 -8.80 2.22
N LEU A 36 -18.41 -9.26 3.37
CA LEU A 36 -17.23 -8.75 4.04
C LEU A 36 -15.96 -9.12 3.24
N PRO A 37 -15.14 -8.14 2.81
CA PRO A 37 -13.85 -8.41 2.20
C PRO A 37 -12.90 -9.09 3.20
N THR A 38 -12.30 -10.23 2.84
CA THR A 38 -11.45 -11.00 3.77
C THR A 38 -9.95 -10.82 3.50
N PHE A 39 -9.57 -9.92 2.57
CA PHE A 39 -8.20 -9.62 2.15
C PHE A 39 -7.39 -10.80 1.56
N VAL A 40 -7.97 -12.00 1.43
CA VAL A 40 -7.33 -13.14 0.80
C VAL A 40 -7.60 -13.12 -0.71
N ARG A 41 -6.59 -12.77 -1.52
CA ARG A 41 -6.72 -12.52 -2.97
C ARG A 41 -6.62 -13.77 -3.86
N SER A 42 -6.12 -14.89 -3.35
CA SER A 42 -6.02 -16.17 -4.08
C SER A 42 -6.23 -17.38 -3.18
N ILE A 43 -6.55 -18.53 -3.78
CA ILE A 43 -6.34 -19.84 -3.14
C ILE A 43 -4.83 -20.15 -3.07
N PRO A 44 -4.40 -21.17 -2.28
CA PRO A 44 -2.99 -21.55 -2.20
C PRO A 44 -2.42 -21.94 -3.57
N ASP A 45 -1.22 -21.47 -3.91
CA ASP A 45 -0.62 -21.62 -5.25
C ASP A 45 0.44 -22.73 -5.33
N GLY A 46 0.86 -23.28 -4.18
CA GLY A 46 1.90 -24.31 -4.09
C GLY A 46 3.29 -23.76 -3.73
N SER A 47 3.42 -22.45 -3.45
CA SER A 47 4.65 -21.82 -2.93
C SER A 47 4.72 -21.77 -1.38
N GLU A 48 3.66 -22.21 -0.69
CA GLU A 48 3.56 -22.17 0.76
C GLU A 48 4.52 -23.16 1.42
N LYS A 49 5.29 -22.67 2.38
CA LYS A 49 6.28 -23.42 3.18
C LYS A 49 6.45 -22.79 4.56
N GLY A 50 6.67 -23.60 5.60
CA GLY A 50 6.91 -23.11 6.97
C GLY A 50 6.41 -24.03 8.07
N ASP A 51 6.45 -23.52 9.31
CA ASP A 51 5.93 -24.14 10.53
C ASP A 51 5.03 -23.10 11.21
N PHE A 52 3.73 -23.38 11.29
CA PHE A 52 2.69 -22.40 11.64
C PHE A 52 1.81 -22.93 12.77
N ILE A 53 1.24 -22.03 13.56
CA ILE A 53 0.14 -22.36 14.48
C ILE A 53 -1.17 -21.89 13.87
N ALA A 54 -2.25 -22.67 14.02
CA ALA A 54 -3.59 -22.27 13.66
C ALA A 54 -4.55 -22.44 14.85
N LEU A 55 -5.21 -21.35 15.25
CA LEU A 55 -6.32 -21.34 16.20
C LEU A 55 -7.64 -21.54 15.44
N ASP A 56 -8.61 -22.23 16.05
CA ASP A 56 -9.93 -22.48 15.46
C ASP A 56 -11.03 -22.35 16.51
N LEU A 57 -11.67 -21.17 16.56
CA LEU A 57 -12.62 -20.76 17.60
C LEU A 57 -13.98 -20.35 17.02
N GLY A 58 -15.06 -20.80 17.66
CA GLY A 58 -16.45 -20.52 17.28
C GLY A 58 -17.17 -21.66 16.57
N GLY A 59 -16.49 -22.79 16.37
CA GLY A 59 -17.08 -24.05 15.88
C GLY A 59 -17.85 -24.82 16.98
N SER A 60 -17.86 -26.15 16.90
CA SER A 60 -18.42 -27.01 17.98
C SER A 60 -17.42 -27.31 19.11
N ASN A 61 -16.13 -27.06 18.88
CA ASN A 61 -15.03 -27.20 19.85
C ASN A 61 -14.02 -26.07 19.57
N PHE A 62 -13.22 -25.68 20.56
CA PHE A 62 -12.01 -24.87 20.32
C PHE A 62 -10.84 -25.80 19.99
N ARG A 63 -10.03 -25.46 18.99
CA ARG A 63 -8.85 -26.25 18.59
C ARG A 63 -7.63 -25.37 18.40
N ILE A 64 -6.47 -25.96 18.65
CA ILE A 64 -5.17 -25.43 18.29
C ILE A 64 -4.46 -26.48 17.46
N LEU A 65 -3.89 -26.06 16.34
CA LEU A 65 -3.17 -26.92 15.41
C LEU A 65 -1.76 -26.36 15.18
N ARG A 66 -0.83 -27.26 14.88
CA ARG A 66 0.47 -26.92 14.28
C ARG A 66 0.50 -27.51 12.88
N VAL A 67 0.83 -26.68 11.89
CA VAL A 67 0.80 -27.05 10.47
C VAL A 67 2.18 -26.79 9.87
N ARG A 68 2.83 -27.86 9.41
CA ARG A 68 4.18 -27.83 8.82
C ARG A 68 4.09 -28.15 7.34
N VAL A 69 4.58 -27.26 6.49
CA VAL A 69 4.49 -27.35 5.02
C VAL A 69 5.89 -27.35 4.42
N SER A 70 6.22 -28.38 3.62
CA SER A 70 7.55 -28.56 3.01
C SER A 70 7.47 -28.96 1.54
N HIS A 71 8.53 -28.66 0.77
CA HIS A 71 8.63 -28.95 -0.68
C HIS A 71 9.57 -30.13 -1.01
N GLU A 72 9.79 -31.07 -0.08
CA GLU A 72 10.71 -32.19 -0.33
C GLU A 72 10.12 -33.21 -1.30
N LYS A 73 10.35 -32.97 -2.60
CA LYS A 73 9.97 -33.78 -3.78
C LYS A 73 8.47 -33.85 -4.10
N LYS A 74 7.60 -33.62 -3.11
CA LYS A 74 6.19 -33.19 -3.27
C LYS A 74 5.86 -32.23 -2.13
N GLN A 75 4.86 -31.35 -2.32
CA GLN A 75 4.40 -30.50 -1.21
C GLN A 75 3.71 -31.39 -0.17
N THR A 76 4.24 -31.47 1.05
CA THR A 76 3.66 -32.26 2.14
C THR A 76 3.20 -31.35 3.27
N VAL A 77 2.05 -31.67 3.86
CA VAL A 77 1.48 -30.97 5.00
C VAL A 77 1.40 -31.94 6.17
N GLN A 78 2.16 -31.68 7.23
CA GLN A 78 2.07 -32.40 8.50
C GLN A 78 1.23 -31.57 9.47
N MET A 79 0.27 -32.20 10.16
CA MET A 79 -0.65 -31.53 11.08
C MET A 79 -0.68 -32.24 12.43
N GLU A 80 -0.42 -31.48 13.50
CA GLU A 80 -0.69 -31.86 14.89
C GLU A 80 -1.86 -31.01 15.39
N SER A 81 -2.75 -31.54 16.24
CA SER A 81 -3.90 -30.78 16.75
C SER A 81 -4.35 -31.23 18.13
N GLN A 82 -4.64 -30.28 19.02
CA GLN A 82 -5.25 -30.51 20.32
C GLN A 82 -6.61 -29.80 20.40
N ILE A 83 -7.61 -30.48 20.97
CA ILE A 83 -8.92 -29.90 21.31
C ILE A 83 -8.84 -29.35 22.74
N TYR A 84 -9.38 -28.16 22.94
CA TYR A 84 -9.54 -27.54 24.25
C TYR A 84 -11.02 -27.36 24.55
N ASP A 85 -11.43 -27.65 25.78
CA ASP A 85 -12.77 -27.32 26.24
C ASP A 85 -12.94 -25.80 26.36
N THR A 86 -14.17 -25.31 26.26
CA THR A 86 -14.51 -23.89 26.41
C THR A 86 -15.81 -23.79 27.20
N PRO A 87 -15.74 -23.70 28.54
CA PRO A 87 -16.91 -23.69 29.41
C PRO A 87 -17.92 -22.57 29.09
N GLU A 88 -19.17 -22.80 29.46
CA GLU A 88 -20.28 -21.88 29.15
C GLU A 88 -20.14 -20.50 29.83
N ASP A 89 -19.51 -20.43 31.01
CA ASP A 89 -19.20 -19.17 31.69
C ASP A 89 -18.04 -18.38 31.04
N ILE A 90 -17.23 -19.04 30.21
CA ILE A 90 -16.22 -18.40 29.35
C ILE A 90 -16.89 -17.88 28.07
N MET A 91 -17.73 -18.69 27.41
CA MET A 91 -18.47 -18.29 26.19
C MET A 91 -19.45 -17.12 26.41
N HIS A 92 -20.05 -17.04 27.60
CA HIS A 92 -20.99 -15.98 28.00
C HIS A 92 -20.37 -14.95 28.98
N GLY A 93 -19.06 -15.01 29.22
CA GLY A 93 -18.37 -14.19 30.22
C GLY A 93 -18.00 -12.78 29.75
N SER A 94 -16.77 -12.37 30.05
CA SER A 94 -16.15 -11.17 29.50
C SER A 94 -15.11 -11.52 28.43
N GLY A 95 -14.88 -10.62 27.49
CA GLY A 95 -13.84 -10.76 26.47
C GLY A 95 -12.48 -11.03 27.10
N THR A 96 -12.16 -10.37 28.22
CA THR A 96 -10.94 -10.63 29.00
C THR A 96 -10.83 -12.10 29.40
N LYS A 97 -11.87 -12.70 30.01
CA LYS A 97 -11.88 -14.13 30.35
C LYS A 97 -11.70 -15.02 29.12
N LEU A 98 -12.39 -14.71 28.02
CA LEU A 98 -12.33 -15.49 26.79
C LEU A 98 -10.93 -15.49 26.16
N PHE A 99 -10.30 -14.32 26.03
CA PHE A 99 -8.96 -14.22 25.45
C PHE A 99 -7.84 -14.65 26.41
N ASP A 100 -8.02 -14.50 27.74
CA ASP A 100 -7.15 -15.13 28.74
C ASP A 100 -7.16 -16.67 28.58
N HIS A 101 -8.33 -17.29 28.43
CA HIS A 101 -8.49 -18.74 28.22
C HIS A 101 -7.85 -19.21 26.91
N VAL A 102 -8.03 -18.46 25.81
CA VAL A 102 -7.38 -18.76 24.51
C VAL A 102 -5.85 -18.67 24.63
N ALA A 103 -5.32 -17.63 25.30
CA ALA A 103 -3.89 -17.47 25.53
C ALA A 103 -3.30 -18.53 26.48
N GLU A 104 -4.08 -19.02 27.45
CA GLU A 104 -3.70 -20.16 28.29
C GLU A 104 -3.59 -21.46 27.50
N CYS A 105 -4.61 -21.79 26.70
CA CYS A 105 -4.61 -22.97 25.86
C CYS A 105 -3.44 -22.96 24.85
N LEU A 106 -3.14 -21.80 24.25
CA LEU A 106 -2.00 -21.64 23.35
C LEU A 106 -0.67 -21.82 24.09
N GLY A 107 -0.53 -21.30 25.31
CA GLY A 107 0.65 -21.52 26.14
C GLY A 107 0.89 -22.98 26.51
N ASP A 108 -0.17 -23.71 26.86
CA ASP A 108 -0.14 -25.17 27.09
C ASP A 108 0.25 -25.95 25.81
N PHE A 109 -0.33 -25.59 24.65
CA PHE A 109 0.00 -26.21 23.37
C PHE A 109 1.48 -26.01 23.01
N MET A 110 1.97 -24.76 23.07
CA MET A 110 3.36 -24.44 22.74
C MET A 110 4.35 -25.08 23.73
N GLN A 111 3.95 -25.28 24.99
CA GLN A 111 4.74 -26.02 25.97
C GLN A 111 4.83 -27.51 25.63
N LYS A 112 3.68 -28.18 25.39
CA LYS A 112 3.60 -29.61 25.07
C LYS A 112 4.38 -29.99 23.81
N HIS A 113 4.33 -29.14 22.79
CA HIS A 113 5.02 -29.37 21.51
C HIS A 113 6.47 -28.85 21.47
N ASN A 114 6.98 -28.27 22.57
CA ASN A 114 8.33 -27.67 22.70
C ASN A 114 8.63 -26.65 21.58
N ILE A 115 7.76 -25.65 21.47
CA ILE A 115 7.82 -24.59 20.43
C ILE A 115 7.71 -23.16 20.99
N LYS A 116 7.67 -22.95 22.31
CA LYS A 116 7.61 -21.59 22.91
C LYS A 116 8.74 -20.66 22.47
N ASP A 117 9.96 -21.19 22.32
CA ASP A 117 11.14 -20.42 21.91
C ASP A 117 11.15 -20.11 20.41
N LYS A 118 10.24 -20.71 19.65
CA LYS A 118 10.09 -20.53 18.21
C LYS A 118 8.93 -19.56 17.99
N LYS A 119 9.25 -18.34 17.53
CA LYS A 119 8.26 -17.32 17.17
C LYS A 119 7.54 -17.73 15.87
N LEU A 120 6.70 -18.76 15.97
CA LEU A 120 5.92 -19.29 14.85
C LEU A 120 4.79 -18.33 14.50
N PRO A 121 4.57 -18.02 13.21
CA PRO A 121 3.42 -17.24 12.79
C PRO A 121 2.12 -17.98 13.07
N VAL A 122 1.11 -17.24 13.52
CA VAL A 122 -0.20 -17.76 13.95
C VAL A 122 -1.31 -17.27 13.03
N GLY A 123 -2.10 -18.20 12.51
CA GLY A 123 -3.41 -17.93 11.90
C GLY A 123 -4.53 -18.12 12.91
N PHE A 124 -5.52 -17.23 12.90
CA PHE A 124 -6.68 -17.31 13.76
C PHE A 124 -7.95 -17.51 12.93
N THR A 125 -8.45 -18.75 12.88
CA THR A 125 -9.82 -18.99 12.41
C THR A 125 -10.77 -18.54 13.51
N PHE A 126 -11.53 -17.49 13.22
CA PHE A 126 -12.49 -16.90 14.13
C PHE A 126 -13.83 -16.83 13.41
N SER A 127 -14.72 -17.79 13.72
CA SER A 127 -15.94 -18.10 12.95
C SER A 127 -17.08 -17.08 13.15
N PHE A 128 -16.84 -15.79 13.01
CA PHE A 128 -17.80 -14.72 13.29
C PHE A 128 -17.73 -13.60 12.24
N PRO A 129 -18.78 -12.78 12.09
CA PRO A 129 -18.75 -11.62 11.20
C PRO A 129 -17.77 -10.57 11.76
N CYS A 130 -16.65 -10.39 11.06
CA CYS A 130 -15.63 -9.39 11.39
C CYS A 130 -15.43 -8.40 10.24
N GLN A 131 -15.37 -7.11 10.56
CA GLN A 131 -14.85 -6.10 9.65
C GLN A 131 -13.32 -6.13 9.67
N GLN A 132 -12.70 -6.06 8.50
CA GLN A 132 -11.24 -6.08 8.30
C GLN A 132 -10.87 -4.96 7.33
N THR A 133 -9.69 -4.35 7.49
CA THR A 133 -9.04 -3.51 6.47
C THR A 133 -7.71 -4.09 5.99
N LYS A 134 -7.25 -5.18 6.62
CA LYS A 134 -6.05 -5.98 6.33
C LYS A 134 -6.15 -7.34 7.04
N LEU A 135 -5.24 -8.28 6.74
CA LEU A 135 -5.32 -9.66 7.23
C LEU A 135 -5.12 -9.81 8.75
N ASP A 136 -4.24 -9.02 9.35
CA ASP A 136 -3.82 -9.09 10.76
C ASP A 136 -4.73 -8.29 11.72
N GLU A 137 -6.01 -8.12 11.37
CA GLU A 137 -7.02 -7.52 12.26
C GLU A 137 -8.41 -8.13 12.02
N GLY A 138 -9.29 -8.02 13.02
CA GLY A 138 -10.69 -8.42 12.88
C GLY A 138 -11.58 -7.78 13.93
N TYR A 139 -12.30 -6.72 13.55
CA TYR A 139 -13.27 -6.04 14.42
C TYR A 139 -14.57 -6.83 14.43
N LEU A 140 -14.90 -7.48 15.55
CA LEU A 140 -16.12 -8.29 15.67
C LEU A 140 -17.37 -7.40 15.49
N ILE A 141 -18.18 -7.65 14.47
CA ILE A 141 -19.41 -6.90 14.20
C ILE A 141 -20.50 -7.30 15.20
N THR A 142 -20.78 -8.61 15.32
CA THR A 142 -21.67 -9.14 16.36
C THR A 142 -21.45 -10.63 16.61
N TRP A 143 -21.72 -11.09 17.84
CA TRP A 143 -21.69 -12.48 18.21
C TRP A 143 -22.84 -13.30 17.59
N THR A 144 -22.53 -14.54 17.19
CA THR A 144 -23.49 -15.52 16.64
C THR A 144 -23.39 -16.87 17.36
N LYS A 145 -24.30 -17.81 17.04
CA LYS A 145 -24.34 -19.19 17.57
C LYS A 145 -24.48 -19.25 19.10
N ARG A 146 -23.39 -19.49 19.84
CA ARG A 146 -23.34 -19.79 21.29
C ARG A 146 -22.45 -18.85 22.11
N PHE A 147 -21.83 -17.85 21.48
CA PHE A 147 -20.93 -16.93 22.17
C PHE A 147 -21.68 -15.63 22.47
N LYS A 148 -21.42 -15.00 23.62
CA LYS A 148 -21.88 -13.63 23.90
C LYS A 148 -20.96 -12.89 24.89
N ALA A 149 -19.65 -13.17 24.83
CA ALA A 149 -18.67 -12.58 25.74
C ALA A 149 -18.66 -11.04 25.63
N SER A 150 -18.88 -10.39 26.77
CA SER A 150 -19.06 -8.93 26.87
C SER A 150 -17.77 -8.14 26.59
N GLY A 151 -17.88 -7.00 25.91
CA GLY A 151 -16.73 -6.14 25.59
C GLY A 151 -15.85 -6.62 24.43
N VAL A 152 -16.41 -7.38 23.48
CA VAL A 152 -15.72 -7.83 22.25
C VAL A 152 -16.37 -7.29 20.97
N GLU A 153 -17.70 -7.11 20.95
CA GLU A 153 -18.39 -6.49 19.80
C GLU A 153 -17.90 -5.04 19.63
N GLY A 154 -17.54 -4.65 18.41
CA GLY A 154 -16.86 -3.39 18.07
C GLY A 154 -15.34 -3.40 18.28
N MET A 155 -14.74 -4.45 18.85
CA MET A 155 -13.32 -4.52 19.17
C MET A 155 -12.54 -5.44 18.22
N ASP A 156 -11.29 -5.09 17.95
CA ASP A 156 -10.36 -5.95 17.20
C ASP A 156 -9.87 -7.12 18.06
N VAL A 157 -10.21 -8.34 17.63
CA VAL A 157 -9.88 -9.57 18.34
C VAL A 157 -8.38 -9.88 18.36
N VAL A 158 -7.60 -9.37 17.41
CA VAL A 158 -6.13 -9.51 17.40
C VAL A 158 -5.52 -8.69 18.53
N LYS A 159 -5.92 -7.43 18.68
CA LYS A 159 -5.50 -6.57 19.80
C LYS A 159 -5.92 -7.14 21.15
N LEU A 160 -7.09 -7.79 21.25
CA LEU A 160 -7.54 -8.46 22.48
C LEU A 160 -6.73 -9.72 22.81
N LEU A 161 -6.45 -10.58 21.82
CA LEU A 161 -5.63 -11.77 22.00
C LEU A 161 -4.17 -11.40 22.35
N ASN A 162 -3.56 -10.47 21.61
CA ASN A 162 -2.20 -9.99 21.89
C ASN A 162 -2.09 -9.36 23.29
N LYS A 163 -3.14 -8.69 23.77
CA LYS A 163 -3.21 -8.18 25.15
C LYS A 163 -3.24 -9.29 26.19
N ALA A 164 -3.96 -10.38 25.95
CA ALA A 164 -4.00 -11.55 26.84
C ALA A 164 -2.66 -12.30 26.87
N ILE A 165 -2.04 -12.52 25.71
CA ILE A 165 -0.70 -13.13 25.58
C ILE A 165 0.34 -12.28 26.32
N LYS A 166 0.39 -10.96 26.05
CA LYS A 166 1.33 -10.03 26.72
C LYS A 166 1.10 -9.91 28.23
N LYS A 167 -0.13 -10.06 28.71
CA LYS A 167 -0.47 -10.12 30.14
C LYS A 167 0.06 -11.39 30.80
N ARG A 168 0.13 -12.50 30.06
CA ARG A 168 0.60 -13.81 30.55
C ARG A 168 2.13 -13.92 30.54
N GLY A 169 2.78 -13.46 29.46
CA GLY A 169 4.23 -13.26 29.38
C GLY A 169 5.09 -14.53 29.37
N ASP A 170 4.51 -15.72 29.20
CA ASP A 170 5.22 -17.01 29.22
C ASP A 170 5.56 -17.57 27.82
N TYR A 171 5.29 -16.80 26.75
CA TYR A 171 5.72 -17.00 25.36
C TYR A 171 5.44 -15.73 24.51
N ASP A 172 6.09 -15.63 23.35
CA ASP A 172 5.70 -14.71 22.26
C ASP A 172 4.93 -15.46 21.17
N ALA A 173 3.95 -14.81 20.54
CA ALA A 173 3.25 -15.34 19.37
C ALA A 173 2.83 -14.19 18.43
N ASP A 174 2.91 -14.43 17.12
CA ASP A 174 2.73 -13.41 16.09
C ASP A 174 1.47 -13.68 15.25
N ILE A 175 0.39 -12.93 15.49
CA ILE A 175 -0.93 -13.18 14.91
C ILE A 175 -1.04 -12.52 13.52
N MET A 176 -0.58 -13.23 12.49
CA MET A 176 -0.43 -12.68 11.13
C MET A 176 -1.71 -12.65 10.29
N ALA A 177 -2.74 -13.40 10.66
CA ALA A 177 -4.00 -13.46 9.90
C ALA A 177 -5.20 -13.84 10.77
N VAL A 178 -6.33 -13.15 10.58
CA VAL A 178 -7.67 -13.59 11.01
C VAL A 178 -8.48 -13.99 9.79
N VAL A 179 -9.13 -15.16 9.86
CA VAL A 179 -9.98 -15.70 8.79
C VAL A 179 -11.28 -16.28 9.34
N ASN A 180 -12.35 -16.22 8.55
CA ASN A 180 -13.59 -16.95 8.85
C ASN A 180 -13.42 -18.45 8.53
N ASP A 181 -14.20 -19.33 9.16
CA ASP A 181 -14.10 -20.79 8.94
C ASP A 181 -14.51 -21.22 7.52
N THR A 182 -15.36 -20.45 6.85
CA THR A 182 -15.62 -20.58 5.40
C THR A 182 -14.35 -20.40 4.58
N VAL A 183 -13.55 -19.36 4.85
CA VAL A 183 -12.30 -19.03 4.15
C VAL A 183 -11.25 -20.10 4.42
N GLY A 184 -11.09 -20.51 5.68
CA GLY A 184 -10.23 -21.64 6.04
C GLY A 184 -10.62 -22.93 5.31
N THR A 185 -11.92 -23.22 5.20
CA THR A 185 -12.44 -24.37 4.46
C THR A 185 -12.16 -24.27 2.95
N MET A 186 -12.35 -23.08 2.35
CA MET A 186 -12.04 -22.84 0.94
C MET A 186 -10.56 -23.06 0.65
N MET A 187 -9.66 -22.58 1.53
CA MET A 187 -8.21 -22.71 1.31
C MET A 187 -7.68 -24.10 1.63
N THR A 188 -8.23 -24.81 2.63
CA THR A 188 -7.96 -26.24 2.84
C THR A 188 -8.28 -27.04 1.58
N CYS A 189 -9.44 -26.79 0.97
CA CYS A 189 -9.88 -27.49 -0.24
C CYS A 189 -9.17 -26.98 -1.52
N GLY A 190 -8.78 -25.71 -1.58
CA GLY A 190 -8.08 -25.09 -2.72
C GLY A 190 -6.66 -25.62 -2.91
N PHE A 191 -5.97 -25.91 -1.80
CA PHE A 191 -4.70 -26.64 -1.82
C PHE A 191 -4.82 -28.01 -2.52
N ASP A 192 -5.94 -28.73 -2.32
CA ASP A 192 -6.16 -30.07 -2.87
C ASP A 192 -6.89 -30.06 -4.25
N ASP A 193 -7.52 -28.95 -4.63
CA ASP A 193 -8.13 -28.72 -5.94
C ASP A 193 -8.12 -27.24 -6.31
N GLN A 194 -7.28 -26.88 -7.29
CA GLN A 194 -7.11 -25.53 -7.85
C GLN A 194 -8.37 -24.97 -8.55
N ARG A 195 -9.50 -25.68 -8.54
CA ARG A 195 -10.82 -25.17 -8.92
C ARG A 195 -11.69 -24.74 -7.73
N CYS A 196 -11.19 -24.80 -6.50
CA CYS A 196 -11.94 -24.37 -5.32
C CYS A 196 -12.18 -22.85 -5.35
N GLU A 197 -13.44 -22.44 -5.36
CA GLU A 197 -13.81 -21.00 -5.42
C GLU A 197 -14.94 -20.64 -4.47
N VAL A 198 -15.42 -21.61 -3.68
CA VAL A 198 -16.46 -21.44 -2.66
C VAL A 198 -16.09 -22.28 -1.43
N GLY A 199 -16.15 -21.68 -0.23
CA GLY A 199 -16.07 -22.40 1.04
C GLY A 199 -17.38 -22.30 1.81
N ILE A 200 -17.93 -23.42 2.27
CA ILE A 200 -19.23 -23.47 2.96
C ILE A 200 -19.12 -24.19 4.29
N ILE A 201 -19.75 -23.62 5.33
CA ILE A 201 -19.93 -24.24 6.63
C ILE A 201 -21.39 -24.65 6.81
N ILE A 202 -21.62 -25.91 7.21
CA ILE A 202 -22.94 -26.48 7.52
C ILE A 202 -22.83 -27.29 8.82
N GLY A 203 -22.67 -26.58 9.94
CA GLY A 203 -22.33 -27.13 11.26
C GLY A 203 -23.21 -26.57 12.36
N THR A 204 -22.59 -26.08 13.46
CA THR A 204 -23.30 -25.34 14.52
C THR A 204 -24.03 -24.14 13.91
N GLY A 205 -23.33 -23.35 13.10
CA GLY A 205 -23.91 -22.31 12.25
C GLY A 205 -23.92 -22.69 10.77
N THR A 206 -24.24 -21.74 9.91
CA THR A 206 -23.94 -21.84 8.48
C THR A 206 -23.48 -20.50 7.90
N ASN A 207 -22.50 -20.58 7.01
CA ASN A 207 -21.99 -19.44 6.26
C ASN A 207 -21.38 -19.92 4.94
N ALA A 208 -21.17 -19.00 3.99
CA ALA A 208 -20.38 -19.24 2.78
C ALA A 208 -19.48 -18.06 2.42
N CYS A 209 -18.34 -18.35 1.82
CA CYS A 209 -17.49 -17.39 1.13
C CYS A 209 -17.23 -17.84 -0.32
N TYR A 210 -16.84 -16.91 -1.19
CA TYR A 210 -16.42 -17.22 -2.56
C TYR A 210 -15.44 -16.19 -3.12
N MET A 211 -14.74 -16.55 -4.21
CA MET A 211 -13.86 -15.62 -4.94
C MET A 211 -14.69 -14.69 -5.85
N GLU A 212 -14.75 -13.40 -5.51
CA GLU A 212 -15.37 -12.32 -6.29
C GLU A 212 -14.29 -11.54 -7.07
N GLU A 213 -14.64 -10.93 -8.21
CA GLU A 213 -13.72 -10.08 -8.98
C GLU A 213 -13.55 -8.73 -8.26
N LEU A 214 -12.31 -8.23 -8.11
CA LEU A 214 -12.05 -7.06 -7.26
C LEU A 214 -12.82 -5.81 -7.72
N ARG A 215 -12.95 -5.62 -9.04
CA ARG A 215 -13.79 -4.60 -9.71
C ARG A 215 -15.29 -4.62 -9.37
N HIS A 216 -15.77 -5.57 -8.57
CA HIS A 216 -17.16 -5.63 -8.08
C HIS A 216 -17.27 -5.41 -6.56
N ILE A 217 -16.17 -5.03 -5.88
CA ILE A 217 -16.11 -4.89 -4.42
C ILE A 217 -15.86 -3.41 -4.09
N ASP A 218 -16.86 -2.56 -4.26
CA ASP A 218 -16.75 -1.09 -4.15
C ASP A 218 -16.21 -0.58 -2.80
N LEU A 219 -16.14 -1.45 -1.79
CA LEU A 219 -15.63 -1.19 -0.44
C LEU A 219 -14.09 -1.35 -0.33
N VAL A 220 -13.42 -1.82 -1.38
CA VAL A 220 -11.96 -1.99 -1.46
C VAL A 220 -11.43 -1.20 -2.67
N GLU A 221 -10.30 -0.51 -2.53
CA GLU A 221 -9.66 0.15 -3.68
C GLU A 221 -8.91 -0.88 -4.54
N GLY A 222 -9.25 -0.91 -5.83
CA GLY A 222 -8.65 -1.78 -6.84
C GLY A 222 -9.68 -2.39 -7.80
N ASP A 223 -9.23 -2.79 -8.98
CA ASP A 223 -10.03 -3.38 -10.05
C ASP A 223 -9.47 -4.73 -10.55
N GLU A 224 -8.26 -5.08 -10.10
CA GLU A 224 -7.43 -6.16 -10.61
C GLU A 224 -7.53 -7.45 -9.78
N GLY A 225 -7.58 -8.59 -10.47
CA GLY A 225 -7.67 -9.89 -9.83
C GLY A 225 -8.97 -10.08 -9.04
N ARG A 226 -8.87 -10.83 -7.93
CA ARG A 226 -10.02 -11.33 -7.17
C ARG A 226 -9.78 -11.20 -5.67
N MET A 227 -10.85 -11.26 -4.88
CA MET A 227 -10.77 -11.40 -3.43
C MET A 227 -11.83 -12.39 -2.94
N CYS A 228 -11.49 -13.16 -1.91
CA CYS A 228 -12.47 -13.92 -1.16
C CYS A 228 -13.42 -12.95 -0.41
N VAL A 229 -14.73 -13.14 -0.60
CA VAL A 229 -15.77 -12.38 0.08
C VAL A 229 -16.56 -13.31 0.99
N ASN A 230 -16.64 -12.97 2.27
CA ASN A 230 -17.46 -13.66 3.25
C ASN A 230 -18.89 -13.12 3.19
N THR A 231 -19.87 -13.94 2.80
CA THR A 231 -21.25 -13.48 2.57
C THR A 231 -22.00 -13.14 3.87
N GLU A 232 -21.66 -13.82 4.97
CA GLU A 232 -22.45 -13.86 6.21
C GLU A 232 -23.93 -14.20 5.95
N TRP A 233 -24.17 -15.22 5.10
CA TRP A 233 -25.53 -15.56 4.60
C TRP A 233 -26.53 -15.97 5.68
N GLY A 234 -26.10 -16.14 6.93
CA GLY A 234 -26.97 -16.47 8.05
C GLY A 234 -28.02 -15.39 8.33
N ALA A 235 -27.65 -14.12 8.10
CA ALA A 235 -28.50 -12.93 8.24
C ALA A 235 -29.45 -12.68 7.05
N PHE A 236 -29.47 -13.56 6.03
CA PHE A 236 -30.37 -13.41 4.89
C PHE A 236 -31.84 -13.41 5.36
N GLY A 237 -32.58 -12.35 5.02
CA GLY A 237 -33.96 -12.16 5.46
C GLY A 237 -34.14 -11.58 6.86
N ASP A 238 -33.07 -11.15 7.55
CA ASP A 238 -33.13 -10.38 8.81
C ASP A 238 -33.86 -9.02 8.67
N ASP A 239 -34.14 -8.60 7.42
CA ASP A 239 -34.92 -7.44 7.01
C ASP A 239 -36.40 -7.75 6.71
N GLY A 240 -36.81 -9.02 6.88
CA GLY A 240 -38.16 -9.51 6.61
C GLY A 240 -38.37 -10.11 5.21
N ARG A 241 -37.37 -10.10 4.31
CA ARG A 241 -37.50 -10.62 2.92
C ARG A 241 -37.75 -12.12 2.78
N LEU A 242 -37.83 -12.87 3.88
CA LEU A 242 -38.14 -14.30 3.96
C LEU A 242 -39.36 -14.64 4.85
N GLU A 243 -40.14 -13.66 5.31
CA GLU A 243 -41.29 -13.91 6.19
C GLU A 243 -42.38 -14.80 5.55
N ASP A 244 -42.48 -14.80 4.22
CA ASP A 244 -43.40 -15.66 3.45
C ASP A 244 -43.00 -17.15 3.47
N ILE A 245 -41.72 -17.46 3.68
CA ILE A 245 -41.24 -18.85 3.80
C ILE A 245 -41.02 -19.32 5.25
N ARG A 246 -40.90 -18.37 6.21
CA ARG A 246 -40.82 -18.67 7.65
C ARG A 246 -42.17 -19.16 8.18
N THR A 247 -42.14 -20.19 9.02
CA THR A 247 -43.32 -20.75 9.70
C THR A 247 -43.49 -20.19 11.13
N GLU A 248 -44.55 -20.60 11.83
CA GLU A 248 -44.71 -20.32 13.27
C GLU A 248 -43.53 -20.87 14.10
N PHE A 249 -43.03 -22.07 13.77
CA PHE A 249 -41.92 -22.72 14.45
C PHE A 249 -40.61 -21.94 14.26
N ASP A 250 -40.37 -21.40 13.06
CA ASP A 250 -39.21 -20.55 12.76
C ASP A 250 -39.27 -19.18 13.48
N ARG A 251 -40.46 -18.75 13.91
CA ARG A 251 -40.67 -17.56 14.74
C ARG A 251 -40.66 -17.87 16.25
N GLU A 252 -40.95 -19.10 16.66
CA GLU A 252 -40.84 -19.54 18.06
C GLU A 252 -39.39 -19.81 18.47
N ILE A 253 -38.63 -20.55 17.65
CA ILE A 253 -37.20 -20.80 17.93
C ILE A 253 -36.37 -19.50 17.94
N ASP A 254 -36.77 -18.52 17.12
CA ASP A 254 -36.16 -17.21 17.03
C ASP A 254 -36.42 -16.36 18.29
N ARG A 255 -37.69 -16.27 18.73
CA ARG A 255 -38.07 -15.64 20.02
C ARG A 255 -37.34 -16.28 21.20
N GLY A 256 -37.10 -17.58 21.16
CA GLY A 256 -36.37 -18.33 22.19
C GLY A 256 -34.84 -18.35 22.03
N SER A 257 -34.25 -17.59 21.09
CA SER A 257 -32.81 -17.60 20.79
C SER A 257 -32.00 -16.58 21.60
N LEU A 258 -30.66 -16.69 21.55
CA LEU A 258 -29.74 -15.68 22.12
C LEU A 258 -29.70 -14.37 21.31
N ASN A 259 -30.24 -14.38 20.09
CA ASN A 259 -30.21 -13.26 19.14
C ASN A 259 -31.55 -13.11 18.36
N PRO A 260 -32.69 -12.82 19.03
CA PRO A 260 -33.99 -12.73 18.36
C PRO A 260 -34.01 -11.69 17.23
N GLY A 261 -34.65 -12.01 16.10
CA GLY A 261 -34.69 -11.13 14.93
C GLY A 261 -33.36 -11.01 14.16
N LYS A 262 -32.41 -11.92 14.42
CA LYS A 262 -31.13 -12.03 13.71
C LYS A 262 -30.80 -13.45 13.28
N GLN A 263 -29.95 -13.61 12.27
CA GLN A 263 -29.53 -14.91 11.74
C GLN A 263 -30.72 -15.79 11.29
N LEU A 264 -31.74 -15.18 10.68
CA LEU A 264 -33.02 -15.83 10.40
C LEU A 264 -32.94 -16.97 9.38
N PHE A 265 -32.08 -16.85 8.36
CA PHE A 265 -31.81 -17.94 7.44
C PHE A 265 -31.02 -19.07 8.11
N GLU A 266 -29.98 -18.74 8.88
CA GLU A 266 -29.20 -19.74 9.65
C GLU A 266 -30.09 -20.55 10.61
N LYS A 267 -31.03 -19.89 11.29
CA LYS A 267 -32.03 -20.53 12.16
C LYS A 267 -32.94 -21.52 11.45
N MET A 268 -33.20 -21.35 10.16
CA MET A 268 -34.01 -22.30 9.38
C MET A 268 -33.24 -23.56 8.96
N VAL A 269 -31.90 -23.55 9.01
CA VAL A 269 -31.07 -24.55 8.32
C VAL A 269 -29.99 -25.23 9.16
N SER A 270 -29.36 -24.56 10.14
CA SER A 270 -28.13 -25.07 10.77
C SER A 270 -28.34 -26.18 11.80
N GLY A 271 -27.25 -26.87 12.13
CA GLY A 271 -27.23 -27.96 13.11
C GLY A 271 -27.46 -27.53 14.56
N MET A 272 -27.40 -26.24 14.90
CA MET A 272 -27.80 -25.75 16.23
C MET A 272 -29.32 -25.69 16.40
N TYR A 273 -30.06 -25.45 15.32
CA TYR A 273 -31.50 -25.14 15.37
C TYR A 273 -32.39 -26.30 14.87
N MET A 274 -31.87 -27.18 14.01
CA MET A 274 -32.64 -28.27 13.37
C MET A 274 -33.34 -29.22 14.36
N GLY A 275 -32.67 -29.67 15.42
CA GLY A 275 -33.29 -30.54 16.43
C GLY A 275 -34.41 -29.87 17.23
N GLU A 276 -34.22 -28.60 17.59
CA GLU A 276 -35.22 -27.82 18.33
C GLU A 276 -36.44 -27.46 17.46
N LEU A 277 -36.23 -27.19 16.16
CA LEU A 277 -37.33 -27.07 15.18
C LEU A 277 -38.18 -28.34 15.12
N VAL A 278 -37.56 -29.53 15.11
CA VAL A 278 -38.29 -30.80 15.20
C VAL A 278 -39.05 -30.87 16.53
N ARG A 279 -38.42 -30.57 17.67
CA ARG A 279 -39.07 -30.59 18.99
C ARG A 279 -40.34 -29.74 19.03
N LEU A 280 -40.29 -28.52 18.51
CA LEU A 280 -41.44 -27.59 18.49
C LEU A 280 -42.60 -28.14 17.64
N ILE A 281 -42.29 -28.78 16.50
CA ILE A 281 -43.31 -29.49 15.69
C ILE A 281 -43.92 -30.65 16.49
N LEU A 282 -43.11 -31.48 17.15
CA LEU A 282 -43.61 -32.61 17.95
C LEU A 282 -44.47 -32.14 19.13
N VAL A 283 -44.09 -31.04 19.80
CA VAL A 283 -44.89 -30.41 20.87
C VAL A 283 -46.24 -29.92 20.35
N LYS A 284 -46.30 -29.30 19.15
CA LYS A 284 -47.58 -28.86 18.58
C LYS A 284 -48.45 -30.05 18.17
N MET A 285 -47.88 -31.04 17.47
CA MET A 285 -48.61 -32.24 17.07
C MET A 285 -49.13 -33.03 18.29
N ALA A 286 -48.38 -33.13 19.38
CA ALA A 286 -48.86 -33.73 20.63
C ALA A 286 -50.00 -32.91 21.28
N LYS A 287 -49.91 -31.56 21.31
CA LYS A 287 -51.01 -30.69 21.78
C LYS A 287 -52.29 -30.83 20.95
N GLU A 288 -52.16 -31.20 19.68
CA GLU A 288 -53.28 -31.41 18.74
C GLU A 288 -53.75 -32.88 18.71
N GLY A 289 -53.20 -33.76 19.56
CA GLY A 289 -53.55 -35.19 19.62
C GLY A 289 -53.03 -36.03 18.44
N LEU A 290 -52.19 -35.45 17.58
CA LEU A 290 -51.66 -36.07 16.35
C LEU A 290 -50.43 -36.96 16.59
N LEU A 291 -49.88 -36.97 17.81
CA LEU A 291 -48.80 -37.85 18.27
C LEU A 291 -49.03 -38.26 19.72
N PHE A 292 -48.50 -39.43 20.09
CA PHE A 292 -48.42 -39.96 21.45
C PHE A 292 -49.77 -40.02 22.19
N GLU A 293 -50.87 -40.17 21.45
CA GLU A 293 -52.25 -40.11 21.97
C GLU A 293 -52.57 -38.79 22.72
N GLY A 294 -51.88 -37.70 22.37
CA GLY A 294 -51.97 -36.40 23.05
C GLY A 294 -51.08 -36.27 24.30
N ARG A 295 -50.28 -37.28 24.63
CA ARG A 295 -49.41 -37.28 25.82
C ARG A 295 -48.23 -36.30 25.63
N ILE A 296 -48.04 -35.42 26.61
CA ILE A 296 -46.96 -34.44 26.66
C ILE A 296 -46.18 -34.62 27.97
N THR A 297 -44.85 -34.58 27.89
CA THR A 297 -43.94 -34.72 29.03
C THR A 297 -43.12 -33.44 29.29
N PRO A 298 -42.61 -33.23 30.52
CA PRO A 298 -41.65 -32.17 30.82
C PRO A 298 -40.42 -32.22 29.90
N GLU A 299 -39.93 -33.41 29.57
CA GLU A 299 -38.78 -33.63 28.69
C GLU A 299 -39.07 -33.17 27.26
N LEU A 300 -40.24 -33.49 26.72
CA LEU A 300 -40.66 -33.04 25.38
C LEU A 300 -40.86 -31.52 25.34
N LEU A 301 -41.37 -30.92 26.42
CA LEU A 301 -41.54 -29.47 26.57
C LEU A 301 -40.21 -28.71 26.79
N THR A 302 -39.17 -29.37 27.29
CA THR A 302 -37.88 -28.73 27.60
C THR A 302 -37.05 -28.47 26.33
N LYS A 303 -36.76 -27.18 26.07
CA LYS A 303 -35.86 -26.70 25.00
C LYS A 303 -34.56 -27.50 24.96
N GLY A 304 -34.13 -27.92 23.78
CA GLY A 304 -32.85 -28.58 23.54
C GLY A 304 -32.79 -30.07 23.87
N LYS A 305 -33.82 -30.69 24.47
CA LYS A 305 -33.84 -32.15 24.72
C LYS A 305 -33.87 -32.99 23.44
N PHE A 306 -34.31 -32.43 22.32
CA PHE A 306 -34.22 -33.05 21.00
C PHE A 306 -33.10 -32.39 20.19
N GLU A 307 -31.92 -33.03 20.15
CA GLU A 307 -30.74 -32.50 19.45
C GLU A 307 -30.70 -32.93 17.98
N THR A 308 -29.98 -32.18 17.15
CA THR A 308 -29.79 -32.53 15.72
C THR A 308 -29.12 -33.91 15.51
N LYS A 309 -28.35 -34.42 16.48
CA LYS A 309 -27.82 -35.79 16.46
C LYS A 309 -28.95 -36.85 16.48
N HIS A 310 -30.10 -36.53 17.08
CA HIS A 310 -31.28 -37.40 17.08
C HIS A 310 -31.93 -37.43 15.69
N VAL A 311 -32.01 -36.28 15.00
CA VAL A 311 -32.46 -36.20 13.59
C VAL A 311 -31.59 -37.10 12.70
N SER A 312 -30.26 -36.99 12.78
CA SER A 312 -29.32 -37.83 12.02
C SER A 312 -29.47 -39.33 12.33
N ALA A 313 -29.73 -39.71 13.57
CA ALA A 313 -29.93 -41.11 13.97
C ALA A 313 -31.27 -41.67 13.44
N ILE A 314 -32.32 -40.86 13.48
CA ILE A 314 -33.68 -41.20 13.03
C ILE A 314 -33.77 -41.30 11.49
N GLU A 315 -32.90 -40.60 10.75
CA GLU A 315 -32.81 -40.70 9.29
C GLU A 315 -31.78 -41.72 8.76
N ASN A 316 -31.24 -42.56 9.64
CA ASN A 316 -30.37 -43.68 9.29
C ASN A 316 -31.19 -44.94 8.93
N LYS A 317 -30.52 -46.01 8.45
CA LYS A 317 -31.16 -47.28 8.02
C LYS A 317 -32.03 -47.93 9.11
N GLU A 318 -31.60 -47.85 10.37
CA GLU A 318 -32.32 -48.37 11.55
C GLU A 318 -33.24 -47.32 12.19
N GLY A 319 -33.59 -46.27 11.45
CA GLY A 319 -34.11 -45.01 11.97
C GLY A 319 -35.37 -45.12 12.83
N LEU A 320 -36.28 -46.06 12.54
CA LEU A 320 -37.48 -46.29 13.35
C LEU A 320 -37.15 -46.87 14.75
N SER A 321 -36.14 -47.73 14.85
CA SER A 321 -35.64 -48.24 16.13
C SER A 321 -35.03 -47.11 16.96
N LYS A 322 -34.25 -46.23 16.31
CA LYS A 322 -33.67 -45.05 16.95
C LYS A 322 -34.73 -44.00 17.33
N ALA A 323 -35.79 -43.83 16.53
CA ALA A 323 -36.93 -43.00 16.87
C ALA A 323 -37.58 -43.50 18.17
N LYS A 324 -37.88 -44.81 18.25
CA LYS A 324 -38.44 -45.42 19.46
C LYS A 324 -37.53 -45.21 20.69
N GLU A 325 -36.24 -45.53 20.57
CA GLU A 325 -35.24 -45.35 21.62
C GLU A 325 -35.16 -43.91 22.15
N ILE A 326 -35.19 -42.92 21.25
CA ILE A 326 -35.07 -41.49 21.58
C ILE A 326 -36.38 -40.95 22.17
N LEU A 327 -37.53 -41.32 21.61
CA LEU A 327 -38.84 -40.89 22.08
C LEU A 327 -39.16 -41.46 23.47
N THR A 328 -38.85 -42.73 23.74
CA THR A 328 -38.98 -43.31 25.09
C THR A 328 -38.09 -42.61 26.13
N ARG A 329 -36.90 -42.12 25.74
CA ARG A 329 -36.07 -41.27 26.62
C ARG A 329 -36.64 -39.87 26.88
N LEU A 330 -37.65 -39.44 26.14
CA LEU A 330 -38.43 -38.23 26.40
C LEU A 330 -39.71 -38.52 27.21
N GLY A 331 -39.83 -39.70 27.80
CA GLY A 331 -40.94 -40.08 28.70
C GLY A 331 -42.29 -40.34 28.01
N VAL A 332 -42.35 -40.26 26.67
CA VAL A 332 -43.54 -40.69 25.91
C VAL A 332 -43.49 -42.20 25.64
N GLU A 333 -44.65 -42.79 25.37
CA GLU A 333 -44.80 -44.18 24.95
C GLU A 333 -45.08 -44.21 23.43
N PRO A 334 -44.04 -44.18 22.57
CA PRO A 334 -44.22 -44.08 21.13
C PRO A 334 -44.78 -45.38 20.53
N SER A 335 -45.86 -45.24 19.78
CA SER A 335 -46.36 -46.27 18.87
C SER A 335 -45.41 -46.44 17.67
N THR A 336 -45.68 -47.43 16.81
CA THR A 336 -44.96 -47.60 15.54
C THR A 336 -45.22 -46.41 14.60
N ASP A 337 -46.46 -45.91 14.59
CA ASP A 337 -46.87 -44.81 13.72
C ASP A 337 -46.29 -43.47 14.19
N ASP A 338 -46.16 -43.25 15.51
CA ASP A 338 -45.39 -42.12 16.06
C ASP A 338 -43.94 -42.13 15.56
N CYS A 339 -43.29 -43.29 15.55
CA CYS A 339 -41.92 -43.42 15.09
C CYS A 339 -41.78 -43.08 13.59
N ILE A 340 -42.76 -43.49 12.78
CA ILE A 340 -42.84 -43.17 11.34
C ILE A 340 -43.11 -41.67 11.13
N ALA A 341 -44.07 -41.10 11.86
CA ALA A 341 -44.43 -39.69 11.76
C ALA A 341 -43.27 -38.78 12.19
N VAL A 342 -42.60 -39.09 13.31
CA VAL A 342 -41.40 -38.37 13.77
C VAL A 342 -40.26 -38.48 12.76
N GLN A 343 -40.02 -39.65 12.17
CA GLN A 343 -39.05 -39.81 11.08
C GLN A 343 -39.39 -38.97 9.84
N HIS A 344 -40.69 -38.81 9.52
CA HIS A 344 -41.14 -37.95 8.43
C HIS A 344 -40.97 -36.46 8.75
N VAL A 345 -41.21 -36.04 10.00
CA VAL A 345 -40.94 -34.66 10.46
C VAL A 345 -39.45 -34.35 10.37
N CYS A 346 -38.57 -35.24 10.87
CA CYS A 346 -37.12 -35.13 10.70
C CYS A 346 -36.74 -34.96 9.22
N THR A 347 -37.26 -35.85 8.36
CA THR A 347 -37.05 -35.83 6.91
C THR A 347 -37.46 -34.50 6.27
N ILE A 348 -38.59 -33.91 6.67
CA ILE A 348 -39.06 -32.63 6.15
C ILE A 348 -38.14 -31.49 6.59
N VAL A 349 -37.77 -31.42 7.87
CA VAL A 349 -36.94 -30.31 8.40
C VAL A 349 -35.51 -30.37 7.84
N SER A 350 -34.88 -31.54 7.79
CA SER A 350 -33.51 -31.69 7.27
C SER A 350 -33.45 -31.49 5.75
N PHE A 351 -34.48 -31.93 4.99
CA PHE A 351 -34.53 -31.70 3.55
C PHE A 351 -34.90 -30.25 3.20
N ARG A 352 -35.72 -29.58 4.02
CA ARG A 352 -35.92 -28.11 3.93
C ARG A 352 -34.58 -27.38 4.03
N SER A 353 -33.79 -27.71 5.05
CA SER A 353 -32.45 -27.15 5.25
C SER A 353 -31.55 -27.38 4.02
N ALA A 354 -31.43 -28.63 3.55
CA ALA A 354 -30.60 -28.96 2.39
C ALA A 354 -31.06 -28.27 1.09
N ASN A 355 -32.36 -28.01 0.92
CA ASN A 355 -32.89 -27.28 -0.23
C ASN A 355 -32.67 -25.76 -0.13
N LEU A 356 -32.76 -25.17 1.07
CA LEU A 356 -32.47 -23.75 1.29
C LEU A 356 -30.99 -23.43 1.02
N ILE A 357 -30.06 -24.25 1.53
CA ILE A 357 -28.62 -24.13 1.21
C ILE A 357 -28.36 -24.34 -0.29
N ALA A 358 -29.13 -25.21 -0.97
CA ALA A 358 -29.00 -25.40 -2.41
C ALA A 358 -29.41 -24.15 -3.22
N ALA A 359 -30.41 -23.39 -2.75
CA ALA A 359 -30.86 -22.15 -3.39
C ALA A 359 -29.84 -21.01 -3.22
N THR A 360 -29.31 -20.78 -2.02
CA THR A 360 -28.31 -19.73 -1.79
C THR A 360 -26.98 -20.05 -2.48
N LEU A 361 -26.51 -21.31 -2.44
CA LEU A 361 -25.36 -21.74 -3.23
C LEU A 361 -25.61 -21.62 -4.74
N GLY A 362 -26.84 -21.90 -5.21
CA GLY A 362 -27.22 -21.63 -6.60
C GLY A 362 -26.98 -20.17 -7.01
N GLY A 363 -27.27 -19.22 -6.12
CA GLY A 363 -27.00 -17.79 -6.35
C GLY A 363 -25.52 -17.47 -6.49
N ILE A 364 -24.67 -18.04 -5.61
CA ILE A 364 -23.20 -17.91 -5.70
C ILE A 364 -22.67 -18.53 -7.01
N LEU A 365 -23.17 -19.71 -7.40
CA LEU A 365 -22.75 -20.39 -8.62
C LEU A 365 -23.18 -19.64 -9.88
N LEU A 366 -24.36 -19.00 -9.90
CA LEU A 366 -24.75 -18.12 -11.01
C LEU A 366 -23.86 -16.86 -11.06
N ARG A 367 -23.54 -16.26 -9.91
CA ARG A 367 -22.60 -15.12 -9.84
C ARG A 367 -21.21 -15.49 -10.38
N LEU A 368 -20.65 -16.63 -9.98
CA LEU A 368 -19.38 -17.15 -10.51
C LEU A 368 -19.44 -17.46 -12.02
N LYS A 369 -20.57 -17.96 -12.53
CA LYS A 369 -20.78 -18.20 -13.97
C LYS A 369 -20.74 -16.89 -14.75
N GLU A 370 -21.42 -15.87 -14.23
CA GLU A 370 -21.55 -14.54 -14.84
C GLU A 370 -20.23 -13.75 -14.82
N ASN A 371 -19.53 -13.73 -13.68
CA ASN A 371 -18.22 -13.08 -13.54
C ASN A 371 -17.20 -13.57 -14.59
N LYS A 372 -17.24 -14.87 -14.89
CA LYS A 372 -16.39 -15.54 -15.87
C LYS A 372 -16.89 -15.46 -17.31
N GLY A 373 -18.11 -14.99 -17.55
CA GLY A 373 -18.73 -14.94 -18.89
C GLY A 373 -18.94 -16.31 -19.56
N VAL A 374 -19.04 -17.41 -18.81
CA VAL A 374 -19.02 -18.78 -19.37
C VAL A 374 -20.42 -19.40 -19.53
N ALA A 375 -20.62 -20.11 -20.65
CA ALA A 375 -21.87 -20.82 -20.93
C ALA A 375 -22.16 -21.98 -19.94
N ARG A 376 -21.11 -22.66 -19.45
CA ARG A 376 -21.15 -23.62 -18.33
C ARG A 376 -20.08 -23.27 -17.31
N LEU A 377 -20.43 -23.34 -16.02
CA LEU A 377 -19.46 -23.17 -14.94
C LEU A 377 -18.85 -24.52 -14.56
N ARG A 378 -17.53 -24.56 -14.35
CA ARG A 378 -16.85 -25.69 -13.69
C ARG A 378 -16.08 -25.16 -12.50
N THR A 379 -16.42 -25.65 -11.31
CA THR A 379 -15.87 -25.15 -10.04
C THR A 379 -15.95 -26.22 -8.95
N THR A 380 -15.16 -26.04 -7.89
CA THR A 380 -15.16 -26.90 -6.70
C THR A 380 -15.63 -26.10 -5.49
N VAL A 381 -16.49 -26.73 -4.71
CA VAL A 381 -17.04 -26.20 -3.46
C VAL A 381 -16.43 -26.99 -2.30
N GLY A 382 -15.62 -26.32 -1.49
CA GLY A 382 -15.12 -26.87 -0.22
C GLY A 382 -16.21 -26.80 0.84
N ILE A 383 -16.47 -27.90 1.54
CA ILE A 383 -17.49 -27.97 2.60
C ILE A 383 -16.88 -28.54 3.88
N ASP A 384 -17.23 -27.92 5.02
CA ASP A 384 -17.12 -28.51 6.36
C ASP A 384 -18.42 -28.29 7.16
N GLY A 385 -18.51 -28.90 8.33
CA GLY A 385 -19.58 -28.75 9.29
C GLY A 385 -20.20 -30.07 9.72
N SER A 386 -20.52 -30.17 11.00
CA SER A 386 -21.02 -31.38 11.65
C SER A 386 -22.37 -31.89 11.11
N LEU A 387 -23.27 -31.00 10.66
CA LEU A 387 -24.54 -31.41 10.07
C LEU A 387 -24.32 -32.07 8.69
N TYR A 388 -23.52 -31.46 7.82
CA TYR A 388 -23.19 -32.04 6.52
C TYR A 388 -22.39 -33.36 6.64
N LYS A 389 -21.40 -33.41 7.54
CA LYS A 389 -20.57 -34.60 7.78
C LYS A 389 -21.35 -35.79 8.38
N MET A 390 -22.21 -35.54 9.38
CA MET A 390 -22.78 -36.61 10.21
C MET A 390 -24.21 -37.04 9.81
N HIS A 391 -24.94 -36.27 9.00
CA HIS A 391 -26.34 -36.58 8.69
C HIS A 391 -26.47 -37.46 7.42
N PRO A 392 -26.96 -38.70 7.53
CA PRO A 392 -26.79 -39.75 6.50
C PRO A 392 -27.44 -39.44 5.15
N GLN A 393 -28.40 -38.53 5.10
CA GLN A 393 -29.09 -38.13 3.86
C GLN A 393 -28.74 -36.72 3.36
N TYR A 394 -28.01 -35.90 4.14
CA TYR A 394 -27.97 -34.45 3.92
C TYR A 394 -27.19 -34.06 2.66
N ALA A 395 -25.91 -34.44 2.58
CA ALA A 395 -25.07 -34.18 1.42
C ALA A 395 -25.71 -34.70 0.11
N ARG A 396 -26.29 -35.91 0.13
CA ARG A 396 -26.99 -36.50 -1.01
C ARG A 396 -28.19 -35.66 -1.48
N ARG A 397 -28.98 -35.11 -0.55
CA ARG A 397 -30.11 -34.22 -0.85
C ARG A 397 -29.64 -32.88 -1.41
N LEU A 398 -28.69 -32.23 -0.72
CA LEU A 398 -28.06 -30.97 -1.14
C LEU A 398 -27.52 -31.07 -2.58
N HIS A 399 -26.66 -32.06 -2.86
CA HIS A 399 -26.05 -32.23 -4.17
C HIS A 399 -27.06 -32.54 -5.28
N LYS A 400 -28.18 -33.21 -4.96
CA LYS A 400 -29.27 -33.46 -5.93
C LYS A 400 -30.08 -32.19 -6.22
N THR A 401 -30.27 -31.30 -5.25
CA THR A 401 -30.99 -30.03 -5.47
C THR A 401 -30.11 -28.99 -6.15
N VAL A 402 -28.83 -28.82 -5.77
CA VAL A 402 -27.93 -27.89 -6.47
C VAL A 402 -27.86 -28.19 -7.97
N ARG A 403 -27.58 -29.46 -8.35
CA ARG A 403 -27.52 -29.87 -9.77
C ARG A 403 -28.84 -29.77 -10.54
N ARG A 404 -29.97 -29.58 -9.84
CA ARG A 404 -31.30 -29.38 -10.44
C ARG A 404 -31.62 -27.90 -10.61
N LEU A 405 -31.20 -27.04 -9.69
CA LEU A 405 -31.39 -25.59 -9.75
C LEU A 405 -30.37 -24.89 -10.68
N VAL A 406 -29.16 -25.43 -10.81
CA VAL A 406 -28.10 -24.90 -11.70
C VAL A 406 -27.55 -25.99 -12.64
N PRO A 407 -28.31 -26.40 -13.69
CA PRO A 407 -27.93 -27.50 -14.61
C PRO A 407 -26.72 -27.18 -15.52
N ASP A 408 -26.36 -25.90 -15.65
CA ASP A 408 -25.18 -25.42 -16.37
C ASP A 408 -23.88 -25.48 -15.55
N SER A 409 -23.93 -25.99 -14.32
CA SER A 409 -22.81 -25.95 -13.38
C SER A 409 -22.28 -27.34 -13.05
N ASP A 410 -21.10 -27.66 -13.57
CA ASP A 410 -20.36 -28.89 -13.31
C ASP A 410 -19.61 -28.79 -11.96
N VAL A 411 -20.38 -28.89 -10.87
CA VAL A 411 -19.92 -28.68 -9.48
C VAL A 411 -19.32 -29.96 -8.88
N ARG A 412 -18.05 -29.89 -8.46
CA ARG A 412 -17.44 -30.84 -7.51
C ARG A 412 -17.69 -30.34 -6.09
N PHE A 413 -18.08 -31.25 -5.21
CA PHE A 413 -18.11 -31.02 -3.76
C PHE A 413 -16.91 -31.74 -3.15
N LEU A 414 -16.11 -31.02 -2.35
CA LEU A 414 -14.90 -31.54 -1.69
C LEU A 414 -15.07 -31.35 -0.18
N LEU A 415 -14.82 -32.40 0.59
CA LEU A 415 -14.94 -32.37 2.04
C LEU A 415 -13.60 -31.97 2.66
N SER A 416 -13.62 -30.96 3.52
CA SER A 416 -12.44 -30.59 4.31
C SER A 416 -12.29 -31.56 5.49
N GLU A 417 -11.43 -32.57 5.35
CA GLU A 417 -11.22 -33.56 6.43
C GLU A 417 -10.53 -32.94 7.65
N SER A 418 -9.47 -32.13 7.44
CA SER A 418 -8.70 -31.46 8.50
C SER A 418 -9.28 -30.11 8.96
N GLY A 419 -10.40 -29.67 8.36
CA GLY A 419 -11.15 -28.47 8.75
C GLY A 419 -10.53 -27.15 8.27
N SER A 420 -10.82 -26.08 9.00
CA SER A 420 -10.34 -24.71 8.74
C SER A 420 -8.81 -24.55 8.88
N GLY A 421 -8.19 -25.28 9.82
CA GLY A 421 -6.81 -25.04 10.27
C GLY A 421 -5.72 -25.19 9.21
N LYS A 422 -5.88 -26.09 8.23
CA LYS A 422 -4.94 -26.20 7.09
C LYS A 422 -4.97 -24.92 6.25
N GLY A 423 -6.16 -24.49 5.84
CA GLY A 423 -6.36 -23.27 5.05
C GLY A 423 -5.95 -22.00 5.80
N ALA A 424 -6.24 -21.91 7.10
CA ALA A 424 -5.76 -20.80 7.94
C ALA A 424 -4.23 -20.71 7.91
N ALA A 425 -3.51 -21.82 8.06
CA ALA A 425 -2.06 -21.84 7.94
C ALA A 425 -1.54 -21.48 6.53
N MET A 426 -2.27 -21.78 5.45
CA MET A 426 -1.90 -21.30 4.10
C MET A 426 -2.02 -19.77 3.99
N VAL A 427 -3.11 -19.19 4.53
CA VAL A 427 -3.26 -17.72 4.57
C VAL A 427 -2.18 -17.08 5.45
N THR A 428 -1.82 -17.70 6.57
CA THR A 428 -0.70 -17.29 7.43
C THR A 428 0.63 -17.33 6.69
N ALA A 429 0.90 -18.36 5.86
CA ALA A 429 2.10 -18.45 5.04
C ALA A 429 2.21 -17.29 4.04
N VAL A 430 1.10 -16.92 3.38
CA VAL A 430 1.06 -15.77 2.46
C VAL A 430 1.22 -14.44 3.22
N ALA A 431 0.51 -14.27 4.34
CA ALA A 431 0.62 -13.06 5.17
C ALA A 431 2.04 -12.86 5.72
N TYR A 432 2.69 -13.93 6.18
CA TYR A 432 4.08 -13.92 6.64
C TYR A 432 5.06 -13.58 5.50
N ARG A 433 4.88 -14.14 4.30
CA ARG A 433 5.68 -13.80 3.12
C ARG A 433 5.57 -12.32 2.75
N LEU A 434 4.35 -11.76 2.76
CA LEU A 434 4.11 -10.35 2.47
C LEU A 434 4.70 -9.44 3.56
N ALA A 435 4.59 -9.80 4.84
CA ALA A 435 5.17 -9.03 5.93
C ALA A 435 6.70 -9.00 5.89
N ASP A 436 7.37 -10.12 5.58
CA ASP A 436 8.82 -10.13 5.43
C ASP A 436 9.28 -9.38 4.17
N GLN A 437 8.54 -9.46 3.06
CA GLN A 437 8.75 -8.61 1.88
C GLN A 437 8.69 -7.12 2.25
N SER A 438 7.63 -6.67 2.93
CA SER A 438 7.50 -5.28 3.39
C SER A 438 8.61 -4.87 4.35
N ARG A 439 9.04 -5.78 5.25
CA ARG A 439 10.19 -5.56 6.15
C ARG A 439 11.50 -5.39 5.37
N GLN A 440 11.73 -6.18 4.33
CA GLN A 440 12.92 -6.06 3.48
C GLN A 440 12.92 -4.79 2.62
N ILE A 441 11.76 -4.40 2.05
CA ILE A 441 11.60 -3.11 1.35
C ILE A 441 11.89 -1.94 2.30
N ALA A 442 11.28 -1.95 3.49
CA ALA A 442 11.50 -0.92 4.51
C ALA A 442 12.96 -0.87 5.01
N GLN A 443 13.67 -2.00 5.00
CA GLN A 443 15.10 -2.07 5.32
C GLN A 443 15.94 -1.40 4.22
N THR A 444 15.75 -1.74 2.94
CA THR A 444 16.43 -1.05 1.81
C THR A 444 16.11 0.45 1.78
N LEU A 445 14.85 0.84 2.01
CA LEU A 445 14.46 2.27 2.06
C LEU A 445 14.89 2.99 3.35
N SER A 446 15.43 2.29 4.36
CA SER A 446 15.95 2.93 5.57
C SER A 446 17.30 3.63 5.33
N GLU A 447 18.09 3.18 4.36
CA GLU A 447 19.38 3.79 3.98
C GLU A 447 19.21 5.22 3.41
N PHE A 448 18.01 5.56 2.94
CA PHE A 448 17.68 6.89 2.41
C PHE A 448 17.20 7.86 3.50
N ARG A 449 17.02 7.41 4.75
CA ARG A 449 16.50 8.24 5.85
C ARG A 449 17.65 8.92 6.59
N LEU A 450 17.81 10.22 6.37
CA LEU A 450 18.76 11.06 7.10
C LEU A 450 18.15 11.58 8.40
N THR A 451 18.87 11.44 9.52
CA THR A 451 18.50 12.06 10.81
C THR A 451 18.91 13.53 10.85
N THR A 452 18.34 14.31 11.78
CA THR A 452 18.69 15.72 11.97
C THR A 452 20.18 15.91 12.29
N GLU A 453 20.80 14.98 13.04
CA GLU A 453 22.23 14.97 13.34
C GLU A 453 23.08 14.76 12.08
N GLN A 454 22.68 13.83 11.20
CA GLN A 454 23.36 13.63 9.91
C GLN A 454 23.23 14.87 9.02
N LEU A 455 22.07 15.52 9.00
CA LEU A 455 21.85 16.74 8.22
C LEU A 455 22.64 17.95 8.76
N LEU A 456 22.76 18.09 10.09
CA LEU A 456 23.63 19.08 10.73
C LEU A 456 25.11 18.84 10.39
N GLU A 457 25.54 17.57 10.33
CA GLU A 457 26.90 17.22 9.92
C GLU A 457 27.14 17.47 8.42
N VAL A 458 26.17 17.17 7.54
CA VAL A 458 26.23 17.54 6.11
C VAL A 458 26.35 19.05 5.93
N LYS A 459 25.53 19.84 6.64
CA LYS A 459 25.61 21.31 6.67
C LYS A 459 27.00 21.79 7.12
N LYS A 460 27.55 21.20 8.18
CA LYS A 460 28.90 21.51 8.69
C LYS A 460 29.99 21.18 7.67
N ARG A 461 29.93 20.02 7.01
CA ARG A 461 30.90 19.64 5.96
C ARG A 461 30.81 20.56 4.74
N MET A 462 29.61 20.95 4.30
CA MET A 462 29.43 21.95 3.24
C MET A 462 30.08 23.28 3.61
N LYS A 463 29.86 23.75 4.85
CA LYS A 463 30.49 24.99 5.36
C LYS A 463 32.02 24.93 5.36
N THR A 464 32.61 23.77 5.66
CA THR A 464 34.07 23.55 5.56
C THR A 464 34.56 23.52 4.11
N GLU A 465 33.87 22.83 3.18
CA GLU A 465 34.26 22.84 1.77
C GLU A 465 34.12 24.24 1.14
N ILE A 466 33.14 25.05 1.57
CA ILE A 466 33.05 26.47 1.20
C ILE A 466 34.28 27.26 1.68
N GLN A 467 34.80 27.00 2.89
CA GLN A 467 36.01 27.64 3.40
C GLN A 467 37.26 27.20 2.62
N ASN A 468 37.39 25.90 2.34
CA ASN A 468 38.47 25.35 1.52
C ASN A 468 38.45 25.93 0.10
N GLY A 469 37.26 26.08 -0.49
CA GLY A 469 37.08 26.65 -1.82
C GLY A 469 37.34 28.15 -1.90
N LEU A 470 37.25 28.89 -0.78
CA LEU A 470 37.50 30.34 -0.75
C LEU A 470 38.95 30.72 -0.42
N SER A 471 39.72 29.81 0.19
CA SER A 471 41.11 30.07 0.57
C SER A 471 42.11 29.70 -0.51
N LYS A 472 42.98 30.64 -0.84
CA LYS A 472 44.10 30.51 -1.78
C LYS A 472 45.11 29.43 -1.37
N SER A 473 45.08 29.00 -0.12
CA SER A 473 45.91 27.90 0.40
C SER A 473 45.35 26.49 0.08
N THR A 474 44.07 26.37 -0.27
CA THR A 474 43.37 25.07 -0.39
C THR A 474 42.46 24.95 -1.62
N GLN A 475 42.18 26.02 -2.35
CA GLN A 475 41.23 26.03 -3.48
C GLN A 475 41.61 25.10 -4.64
N ASP A 476 42.89 24.81 -4.86
CA ASP A 476 43.34 23.83 -5.87
C ASP A 476 42.80 22.42 -5.57
N SER A 477 42.82 22.00 -4.29
CA SER A 477 42.40 20.67 -3.83
C SER A 477 40.95 20.62 -3.31
N ALA A 478 40.33 21.76 -3.01
CA ALA A 478 38.92 21.87 -2.63
C ALA A 478 37.97 21.28 -3.70
N THR A 479 36.86 20.68 -3.28
CA THR A 479 35.87 20.11 -4.23
C THR A 479 34.84 21.13 -4.67
N VAL A 480 34.26 21.86 -3.72
CA VAL A 480 33.41 23.02 -3.98
C VAL A 480 34.33 24.18 -4.38
N LYS A 481 34.27 24.62 -5.65
CA LYS A 481 35.32 25.49 -6.23
C LYS A 481 35.16 26.98 -5.97
N MET A 482 33.99 27.44 -5.49
CA MET A 482 33.75 28.82 -5.05
C MET A 482 34.31 29.87 -6.03
N LEU A 483 33.92 29.75 -7.29
CA LEU A 483 34.42 30.52 -8.42
C LEU A 483 33.96 31.99 -8.34
N PRO A 484 34.88 32.98 -8.32
CA PRO A 484 34.52 34.40 -8.39
C PRO A 484 33.82 34.75 -9.70
N THR A 485 32.65 35.38 -9.62
CA THR A 485 31.83 35.71 -10.82
C THR A 485 32.09 37.10 -11.40
N PHE A 486 32.89 37.91 -10.70
CA PHE A 486 33.10 39.34 -10.93
C PHE A 486 31.86 40.25 -10.80
N VAL A 487 30.67 39.70 -10.53
CA VAL A 487 29.45 40.46 -10.21
C VAL A 487 29.56 41.01 -8.78
N ARG A 488 29.93 42.29 -8.63
CA ARG A 488 30.19 42.93 -7.32
C ARG A 488 28.95 43.49 -6.59
N SER A 489 27.80 43.59 -7.26
CA SER A 489 26.55 44.05 -6.66
C SER A 489 25.33 43.38 -7.28
N THR A 490 24.24 43.31 -6.51
CA THR A 490 22.88 43.11 -7.01
C THR A 490 22.40 44.35 -7.80
N PRO A 491 21.27 44.28 -8.53
CA PRO A 491 20.74 45.41 -9.28
C PRO A 491 20.30 46.56 -8.35
N ASP A 492 20.60 47.79 -8.74
CA ASP A 492 20.18 49.00 -8.00
C ASP A 492 18.94 49.68 -8.61
N GLY A 493 18.60 49.34 -9.85
CA GLY A 493 17.46 49.87 -10.58
C GLY A 493 17.75 51.08 -11.47
N THR A 494 19.03 51.46 -11.61
CA THR A 494 19.45 52.40 -12.66
C THR A 494 19.66 51.73 -14.01
N GLU A 495 19.69 50.38 -14.06
CA GLU A 495 19.95 49.59 -15.27
C GLU A 495 18.96 49.95 -16.39
N ASN A 496 19.49 50.29 -17.56
CA ASN A 496 18.70 50.73 -18.70
C ASN A 496 19.45 50.47 -20.00
N GLY A 497 18.80 49.81 -20.95
CA GLY A 497 19.35 49.49 -22.26
C GLY A 497 18.59 48.35 -22.94
N ASP A 498 19.04 47.98 -24.13
CA ASP A 498 18.56 46.83 -24.88
C ASP A 498 19.71 45.83 -25.01
N PHE A 499 19.48 44.60 -24.55
CA PHE A 499 20.53 43.60 -24.35
C PHE A 499 20.14 42.27 -24.98
N LEU A 500 21.11 41.57 -25.59
CA LEU A 500 20.96 40.18 -25.96
C LEU A 500 21.51 39.28 -24.85
N ALA A 501 20.85 38.15 -24.62
CA ALA A 501 21.32 37.11 -23.71
C ALA A 501 21.24 35.73 -24.37
N LEU A 502 22.19 34.87 -24.03
CA LEU A 502 22.28 33.47 -24.47
C LEU A 502 22.18 32.58 -23.23
N ASP A 503 21.25 31.63 -23.24
CA ASP A 503 21.00 30.73 -22.12
C ASP A 503 21.22 29.29 -22.56
N LEU A 504 22.32 28.69 -22.08
CA LEU A 504 22.87 27.40 -22.51
C LEU A 504 23.31 26.60 -21.27
N GLY A 505 22.88 25.34 -21.18
CA GLY A 505 23.20 24.43 -20.05
C GLY A 505 21.98 23.74 -19.43
N GLY A 506 20.77 24.23 -19.72
CA GLY A 506 19.50 23.55 -19.44
C GLY A 506 19.01 22.66 -20.59
N THR A 507 17.78 22.16 -20.49
CA THR A 507 17.13 21.28 -21.49
C THR A 507 16.89 21.94 -22.85
N ASN A 508 16.97 23.27 -22.92
CA ASN A 508 16.72 24.07 -24.12
C ASN A 508 17.79 25.16 -24.23
N PHE A 509 18.32 25.41 -25.43
CA PHE A 509 19.10 26.61 -25.71
C PHE A 509 18.14 27.76 -26.05
N ARG A 510 18.34 28.94 -25.47
CA ARG A 510 17.49 30.12 -25.70
C ARG A 510 18.34 31.32 -26.10
N VAL A 511 17.88 32.04 -27.12
CA VAL A 511 18.35 33.40 -27.44
C VAL A 511 17.28 34.37 -27.00
N LEU A 512 17.67 35.40 -26.24
CA LEU A 512 16.76 36.39 -25.68
C LEU A 512 17.18 37.81 -26.08
N MET A 513 16.18 38.67 -26.26
CA MET A 513 16.30 40.12 -26.37
C MET A 513 15.55 40.74 -25.20
N VAL A 514 16.26 41.48 -24.35
CA VAL A 514 15.77 42.01 -23.08
C VAL A 514 15.93 43.54 -23.09
N LYS A 515 14.81 44.26 -23.04
CA LYS A 515 14.79 45.72 -22.94
C LYS A 515 14.52 46.11 -21.49
N ILE A 516 15.48 46.77 -20.86
CA ILE A 516 15.38 47.25 -19.47
C ILE A 516 15.21 48.77 -19.52
N ARG A 517 14.25 49.31 -18.77
CA ARG A 517 14.06 50.77 -18.63
C ARG A 517 14.00 51.17 -17.17
N SER A 518 14.85 52.12 -16.77
CA SER A 518 14.83 52.76 -15.45
C SER A 518 14.02 54.07 -15.49
N GLY A 519 13.50 54.49 -14.34
CA GLY A 519 12.65 55.68 -14.20
C GLY A 519 11.53 55.53 -13.17
N LYS A 520 10.50 56.38 -13.26
CA LYS A 520 9.36 56.41 -12.31
C LYS A 520 8.53 55.11 -12.27
N ARG A 521 8.66 54.25 -13.28
CA ARG A 521 8.26 52.84 -13.27
C ARG A 521 9.41 52.06 -13.89
N ARG A 522 9.95 51.08 -13.16
CA ARG A 522 10.84 50.07 -13.71
C ARG A 522 10.02 49.17 -14.65
N THR A 523 10.56 48.84 -15.81
CA THR A 523 9.91 47.90 -16.75
C THR A 523 10.97 47.09 -17.49
N VAL A 524 10.68 45.79 -17.65
CA VAL A 524 11.49 44.87 -18.45
C VAL A 524 10.58 44.23 -19.51
N GLU A 525 10.99 44.28 -20.77
CA GLU A 525 10.31 43.62 -21.90
C GLU A 525 11.23 42.52 -22.45
N MET A 526 10.75 41.28 -22.50
CA MET A 526 11.54 40.12 -22.94
C MET A 526 10.92 39.44 -24.15
N HIS A 527 11.74 39.23 -25.18
CA HIS A 527 11.46 38.36 -26.31
C HIS A 527 12.46 37.21 -26.27
N ASN A 528 12.02 35.98 -26.50
CA ASN A 528 12.93 34.83 -26.58
C ASN A 528 12.54 33.88 -27.70
N LYS A 529 13.51 33.10 -28.15
CA LYS A 529 13.29 31.98 -29.07
C LYS A 529 14.13 30.78 -28.63
N ILE A 530 13.45 29.64 -28.53
CA ILE A 530 14.05 28.34 -28.21
C ILE A 530 14.67 27.75 -29.49
N TYR A 531 15.84 27.15 -29.33
CA TYR A 531 16.53 26.37 -30.34
C TYR A 531 16.93 25.00 -29.77
N ALA A 532 16.73 23.94 -30.55
CA ALA A 532 17.21 22.62 -30.19
C ALA A 532 18.69 22.49 -30.57
N ILE A 533 19.51 21.95 -29.68
CA ILE A 533 20.88 21.52 -29.97
C ILE A 533 20.86 20.00 -30.15
N PRO A 534 21.21 19.45 -31.33
CA PRO A 534 21.32 18.01 -31.52
C PRO A 534 22.35 17.36 -30.60
N LEU A 535 22.13 16.11 -30.21
CA LEU A 535 23.08 15.32 -29.39
C LEU A 535 24.47 15.25 -30.02
N GLU A 536 24.54 15.17 -31.35
CA GLU A 536 25.78 15.23 -32.14
C GLU A 536 26.57 16.53 -31.93
N VAL A 537 25.87 17.66 -31.71
CA VAL A 537 26.48 18.98 -31.47
C VAL A 537 26.88 19.16 -30.00
N MET A 538 26.16 18.54 -29.05
CA MET A 538 26.57 18.48 -27.63
C MET A 538 27.87 17.66 -27.39
N GLN A 539 28.39 17.02 -28.45
CA GLN A 539 29.58 16.17 -28.47
C GLN A 539 30.60 16.59 -29.55
N GLY A 540 30.37 17.71 -30.25
CA GLY A 540 31.26 18.24 -31.29
C GLY A 540 32.51 18.93 -30.74
N THR A 541 33.32 19.56 -31.59
CA THR A 541 34.49 20.36 -31.18
C THR A 541 34.13 21.83 -30.94
N GLY A 542 34.93 22.53 -30.14
CA GLY A 542 34.88 23.99 -30.02
C GLY A 542 36.19 24.54 -29.44
N GLU A 543 36.66 25.66 -29.98
CA GLU A 543 38.02 26.18 -29.73
C GLU A 543 38.00 27.44 -28.86
N GLU A 544 38.70 27.34 -27.73
CA GLU A 544 38.83 28.29 -26.61
C GLU A 544 37.70 28.28 -25.54
N GLY A 545 38.06 27.99 -24.28
CA GLY A 545 37.23 28.23 -23.07
C GLY A 545 37.61 27.54 -21.75
N ILE A 546 37.91 28.27 -20.65
CA ILE A 546 38.15 27.69 -19.30
C ILE A 546 36.83 27.29 -18.62
N LEU A 547 36.00 26.58 -19.39
CA LEU A 547 35.22 25.49 -18.85
C LEU A 547 36.21 24.56 -18.11
N VAL A 548 36.10 24.50 -16.78
CA VAL A 548 36.99 23.69 -15.94
C VAL A 548 36.79 22.19 -16.19
N THR A 549 35.53 21.76 -16.36
CA THR A 549 35.11 20.40 -16.75
C THR A 549 33.65 20.42 -17.19
N TRP A 550 33.26 19.59 -18.15
CA TRP A 550 31.85 19.40 -18.54
C TRP A 550 31.00 18.72 -17.45
N THR A 551 29.73 19.11 -17.39
CA THR A 551 28.70 18.53 -16.51
C THR A 551 27.37 18.33 -17.28
N LYS A 552 26.33 17.81 -16.60
CA LYS A 552 24.92 17.79 -17.06
C LYS A 552 24.64 17.11 -18.42
N GLY A 553 25.61 16.38 -18.99
CA GLY A 553 25.46 15.56 -20.20
C GLY A 553 26.26 16.02 -21.44
N PHE A 554 26.83 17.23 -21.41
CA PHE A 554 27.71 17.74 -22.47
C PHE A 554 29.06 17.00 -22.48
N LYS A 555 29.67 16.85 -23.66
CA LYS A 555 31.04 16.32 -23.85
C LYS A 555 31.70 16.88 -25.13
N ALA A 556 31.54 18.17 -25.39
CA ALA A 556 32.17 18.78 -26.55
C ALA A 556 33.71 18.80 -26.38
N THR A 557 34.42 18.33 -27.40
CA THR A 557 35.89 18.24 -27.44
C THR A 557 36.52 19.61 -27.65
N ASP A 558 37.78 19.74 -27.22
CA ASP A 558 38.60 20.97 -27.29
C ASP A 558 38.08 22.17 -26.46
N CYS A 559 36.87 22.06 -25.89
CA CYS A 559 36.21 23.09 -25.09
C CYS A 559 36.68 23.22 -23.63
N GLU A 560 37.48 22.29 -23.08
CA GLU A 560 37.96 22.34 -21.68
C GLU A 560 39.37 22.98 -21.62
N GLY A 561 39.50 24.33 -21.58
CA GLY A 561 40.81 24.98 -21.33
C GLY A 561 41.07 26.52 -21.43
N GLU A 562 40.54 27.32 -22.40
CA GLU A 562 41.01 28.73 -22.72
C GLU A 562 39.96 29.92 -22.64
N ASP A 563 39.53 30.67 -23.68
CA ASP A 563 38.43 31.70 -23.54
C ASP A 563 37.08 31.35 -24.23
N VAL A 564 36.00 31.12 -23.46
CA VAL A 564 34.66 30.73 -23.95
C VAL A 564 33.96 31.89 -24.66
N VAL A 565 34.36 33.11 -24.30
CA VAL A 565 33.96 34.33 -24.97
C VAL A 565 34.76 34.49 -26.27
N GLY A 566 36.00 33.99 -26.31
CA GLY A 566 36.80 33.73 -27.51
C GLY A 566 36.07 32.80 -28.48
N LEU A 567 35.70 31.59 -28.04
CA LEU A 567 34.87 30.61 -28.80
C LEU A 567 33.71 31.27 -29.55
N LEU A 568 32.95 32.09 -28.82
CA LEU A 568 31.77 32.78 -29.32
C LEU A 568 32.14 33.91 -30.29
N ARG A 569 33.13 34.75 -29.96
CA ARG A 569 33.64 35.81 -30.85
C ARG A 569 34.22 35.23 -32.14
N GLU A 570 34.90 34.09 -32.07
CA GLU A 570 35.39 33.35 -33.23
C GLU A 570 34.23 32.81 -34.09
N ALA A 571 33.22 32.18 -33.48
CA ALA A 571 32.05 31.69 -34.20
C ALA A 571 31.26 32.83 -34.89
N ILE A 572 31.23 34.02 -34.29
CA ILE A 572 30.66 35.24 -34.88
C ILE A 572 31.53 35.75 -36.04
N LYS A 573 32.86 35.83 -35.88
CA LYS A 573 33.78 36.18 -36.97
C LYS A 573 33.67 35.21 -38.15
N ARG A 574 33.66 33.89 -37.91
CA ARG A 574 33.47 32.83 -38.91
C ARG A 574 32.13 32.91 -39.65
N ARG A 575 31.16 33.69 -39.15
CA ARG A 575 29.86 33.93 -39.78
C ARG A 575 29.87 35.11 -40.76
N GLU A 576 30.70 36.13 -40.55
CA GLU A 576 30.77 37.40 -41.30
C GLU A 576 29.43 38.16 -41.51
N GLU A 577 28.34 37.75 -40.85
CA GLU A 577 26.99 38.30 -41.01
C GLU A 577 26.65 39.45 -40.05
N PHE A 578 27.26 39.48 -38.85
CA PHE A 578 26.96 40.43 -37.77
C PHE A 578 28.12 40.50 -36.75
N ASP A 579 28.05 41.47 -35.83
CA ASP A 579 29.01 41.65 -34.73
C ASP A 579 28.26 41.84 -33.38
N LEU A 580 28.91 41.50 -32.26
CA LEU A 580 28.36 41.59 -30.89
C LEU A 580 29.45 41.87 -29.85
N ASP A 581 29.26 42.91 -29.02
CA ASP A 581 30.02 43.07 -27.78
C ASP A 581 29.57 42.01 -26.75
N VAL A 582 30.35 40.93 -26.65
CA VAL A 582 30.18 39.95 -25.57
C VAL A 582 30.76 40.56 -24.29
N VAL A 583 29.87 41.13 -23.48
CA VAL A 583 30.20 41.89 -22.26
C VAL A 583 30.59 41.01 -21.08
N ALA A 584 29.88 39.89 -20.87
CA ALA A 584 30.00 39.03 -19.70
C ALA A 584 29.64 37.57 -20.02
N ILE A 585 30.15 36.65 -19.20
CA ILE A 585 29.70 35.25 -19.10
C ILE A 585 29.05 35.05 -17.73
N VAL A 586 27.97 34.26 -17.65
CA VAL A 586 27.08 34.18 -16.48
C VAL A 586 26.68 32.73 -16.22
N ASN A 587 26.76 32.27 -14.96
CA ASN A 587 26.25 30.96 -14.52
C ASN A 587 24.73 31.03 -14.25
N ASP A 588 24.01 29.93 -14.46
CA ASP A 588 22.55 29.85 -14.34
C ASP A 588 22.03 30.27 -12.95
N THR A 589 22.77 29.92 -11.88
CA THR A 589 22.51 30.37 -10.50
C THR A 589 22.59 31.89 -10.35
N VAL A 590 23.63 32.52 -10.88
CA VAL A 590 23.92 33.96 -10.75
C VAL A 590 22.89 34.78 -11.53
N GLY A 591 22.54 34.32 -12.74
CA GLY A 591 21.40 34.89 -13.48
C GLY A 591 20.11 34.80 -12.69
N THR A 592 19.82 33.66 -12.07
CA THR A 592 18.59 33.47 -11.26
C THR A 592 18.56 34.36 -10.01
N MET A 593 19.69 34.51 -9.31
CA MET A 593 19.84 35.45 -8.20
C MET A 593 19.57 36.89 -8.63
N MET A 594 20.18 37.33 -9.74
CA MET A 594 20.06 38.70 -10.24
C MET A 594 18.66 39.00 -10.80
N THR A 595 17.97 38.02 -11.40
CA THR A 595 16.56 38.13 -11.80
C THR A 595 15.66 38.42 -10.59
N CYS A 596 15.88 37.72 -9.48
CA CYS A 596 15.09 37.89 -8.26
C CYS A 596 15.46 39.20 -7.53
N ALA A 597 16.75 39.52 -7.41
CA ALA A 597 17.26 40.70 -6.71
C ALA A 597 16.84 42.04 -7.35
N TYR A 598 16.40 42.04 -8.62
CA TYR A 598 15.86 43.22 -9.30
C TYR A 598 14.51 43.71 -8.71
N GLU A 599 13.68 42.76 -8.27
CA GLU A 599 12.39 43.05 -7.62
C GLU A 599 12.54 43.05 -6.08
N GLU A 600 13.39 42.17 -5.53
CA GLU A 600 13.50 41.88 -4.10
C GLU A 600 14.92 42.13 -3.55
N PRO A 601 15.18 43.31 -2.94
CA PRO A 601 16.52 43.71 -2.47
C PRO A 601 17.14 42.82 -1.38
N THR A 602 16.36 41.91 -0.78
CA THR A 602 16.84 40.91 0.17
C THR A 602 17.42 39.66 -0.50
N CYS A 603 17.32 39.54 -1.82
CA CYS A 603 17.82 38.39 -2.56
C CYS A 603 19.33 38.49 -2.81
N GLU A 604 20.08 37.63 -2.12
CA GLU A 604 21.55 37.57 -2.21
C GLU A 604 22.07 36.14 -2.43
N ILE A 605 21.18 35.21 -2.78
CA ILE A 605 21.46 33.80 -3.06
C ILE A 605 20.68 33.37 -4.31
N GLY A 606 21.33 32.61 -5.20
CA GLY A 606 20.69 31.92 -6.33
C GLY A 606 20.75 30.41 -6.13
N LEU A 607 19.67 29.70 -6.46
CA LEU A 607 19.57 28.24 -6.39
C LEU A 607 19.03 27.68 -7.71
N ILE A 608 19.71 26.67 -8.25
CA ILE A 608 19.21 25.82 -9.33
C ILE A 608 18.95 24.42 -8.78
N ALA A 609 17.73 23.92 -9.00
CA ALA A 609 17.31 22.56 -8.68
C ALA A 609 16.45 22.00 -9.83
N GLY A 610 17.12 21.60 -10.91
CA GLY A 610 16.54 21.15 -12.18
C GLY A 610 17.22 19.88 -12.67
N THR A 611 17.68 19.87 -13.94
CA THR A 611 18.53 18.80 -14.50
C THR A 611 19.77 18.60 -13.64
N GLY A 612 20.51 19.68 -13.38
CA GLY A 612 21.58 19.76 -12.39
C GLY A 612 21.15 20.46 -11.10
N SER A 613 22.09 20.60 -10.16
CA SER A 613 21.92 21.38 -8.93
C SER A 613 23.16 22.19 -8.61
N ASN A 614 22.99 23.50 -8.44
CA ASN A 614 24.06 24.43 -8.09
C ASN A 614 23.50 25.62 -7.27
N ALA A 615 24.36 26.34 -6.57
CA ALA A 615 24.00 27.59 -5.89
C ALA A 615 25.11 28.66 -6.01
N CYS A 616 24.73 29.92 -5.82
CA CYS A 616 25.63 31.06 -5.70
C CYS A 616 25.16 32.03 -4.60
N TYR A 617 26.04 32.87 -4.07
CA TYR A 617 25.65 33.91 -3.12
C TYR A 617 26.61 35.11 -3.09
N MET A 618 26.18 36.23 -2.51
CA MET A 618 27.03 37.41 -2.27
C MET A 618 27.95 37.20 -1.06
N GLU A 619 29.25 36.99 -1.33
CA GLU A 619 30.32 36.90 -0.34
C GLU A 619 31.02 38.26 -0.15
N GLU A 620 31.54 38.52 1.05
CA GLU A 620 32.33 39.69 1.39
C GLU A 620 33.75 39.56 0.80
N MET A 621 34.26 40.60 0.11
CA MET A 621 35.52 40.51 -0.68
C MET A 621 36.72 40.00 0.11
N ARG A 622 36.87 40.46 1.37
CA ARG A 622 37.89 39.99 2.35
C ARG A 622 37.95 38.47 2.59
N ASN A 623 36.92 37.72 2.19
CA ASN A 623 36.84 36.26 2.33
C ASN A 623 37.26 35.53 1.04
N ILE A 624 37.54 36.23 -0.07
CA ILE A 624 37.81 35.65 -1.40
C ILE A 624 39.30 35.80 -1.72
N GLU A 625 40.16 34.97 -1.11
CA GLU A 625 41.62 35.15 -1.10
C GLU A 625 42.29 35.13 -2.50
N MET A 626 41.58 34.68 -3.53
CA MET A 626 42.05 34.64 -4.93
C MET A 626 41.99 35.99 -5.66
N ILE A 627 41.15 36.94 -5.21
CA ILE A 627 40.96 38.22 -5.88
C ILE A 627 41.54 39.33 -5.01
N GLU A 628 42.34 40.22 -5.59
CA GLU A 628 42.93 41.33 -4.84
C GLU A 628 41.90 42.41 -4.48
N GLY A 629 41.94 42.84 -3.20
CA GLY A 629 41.18 43.95 -2.65
C GLY A 629 40.03 43.53 -1.73
N ASP A 630 40.07 43.96 -0.47
CA ASP A 630 39.16 43.52 0.60
C ASP A 630 37.80 44.25 0.62
N GLU A 631 37.64 45.32 -0.17
CA GLU A 631 36.48 46.22 -0.11
C GLU A 631 35.29 45.73 -0.95
N GLY A 632 34.10 45.71 -0.30
CA GLY A 632 32.83 45.39 -0.95
C GLY A 632 32.52 43.89 -0.94
N ARG A 633 31.77 43.45 -1.95
CA ARG A 633 31.24 42.09 -2.06
C ARG A 633 31.39 41.57 -3.48
N MET A 634 31.27 40.26 -3.67
CA MET A 634 31.16 39.62 -4.98
C MET A 634 30.25 38.40 -4.91
N CYS A 635 29.45 38.16 -5.95
CA CYS A 635 28.75 36.89 -6.09
C CYS A 635 29.78 35.78 -6.36
N VAL A 636 29.67 34.67 -5.65
CA VAL A 636 30.51 33.49 -5.80
C VAL A 636 29.64 32.34 -6.28
N ASN A 637 30.00 31.73 -7.40
CA ASN A 637 29.41 30.50 -7.92
C ASN A 637 30.04 29.31 -7.19
N MET A 638 29.25 28.54 -6.44
CA MET A 638 29.83 27.49 -5.58
C MET A 638 30.36 26.31 -6.40
N GLU A 639 29.72 25.98 -7.52
CA GLU A 639 29.78 24.67 -8.18
C GLU A 639 29.60 23.52 -7.16
N TRP A 640 28.55 23.63 -6.35
CA TRP A 640 28.35 22.78 -5.16
C TRP A 640 28.11 21.30 -5.47
N GLY A 641 27.89 20.95 -6.76
CA GLY A 641 27.59 19.60 -7.19
C GLY A 641 28.72 18.61 -6.90
N ALA A 642 29.97 19.08 -6.94
CA ALA A 642 31.19 18.34 -6.63
C ALA A 642 31.41 18.06 -5.14
N PHE A 643 30.55 18.57 -4.25
CA PHE A 643 30.61 18.27 -2.83
C PHE A 643 30.56 16.74 -2.59
N GLY A 644 31.50 16.22 -1.80
CA GLY A 644 31.64 14.77 -1.57
C GLY A 644 32.49 14.01 -2.60
N ASP A 645 33.01 14.66 -3.66
CA ASP A 645 33.95 14.07 -4.63
C ASP A 645 35.28 13.64 -3.96
N ASN A 646 35.66 14.28 -2.85
CA ASN A 646 36.78 13.90 -1.97
C ASN A 646 36.43 12.78 -0.97
N GLY A 647 35.20 12.25 -1.03
CA GLY A 647 34.68 11.22 -0.13
C GLY A 647 34.00 11.73 1.15
N CYS A 648 33.88 13.05 1.37
CA CYS A 648 33.27 13.58 2.60
C CYS A 648 31.75 13.33 2.75
N LEU A 649 31.12 12.60 1.82
CA LEU A 649 29.74 12.11 1.89
C LEU A 649 29.63 10.58 1.71
N ASP A 650 30.75 9.85 1.67
CA ASP A 650 30.74 8.40 1.42
C ASP A 650 30.16 7.58 2.59
N ASP A 651 29.80 8.21 3.71
CA ASP A 651 29.05 7.64 4.84
C ASP A 651 27.52 7.71 4.68
N ILE A 652 27.00 8.57 3.80
CA ILE A 652 25.56 8.69 3.49
C ILE A 652 25.18 8.22 2.06
N ARG A 653 26.18 7.83 1.25
CA ARG A 653 25.96 7.27 -0.09
C ARG A 653 25.63 5.78 -0.04
N THR A 654 24.44 5.43 -0.51
CA THR A 654 23.95 4.04 -0.62
C THR A 654 24.67 3.27 -1.73
N GLU A 655 24.39 1.97 -1.87
CA GLU A 655 24.83 1.18 -3.03
C GLU A 655 24.26 1.75 -4.36
N TYR A 656 23.04 2.29 -4.32
CA TYR A 656 22.35 2.88 -5.48
C TYR A 656 23.03 4.17 -5.94
N ASP A 657 23.48 5.02 -5.01
CA ASP A 657 24.22 6.25 -5.33
C ASP A 657 25.62 5.98 -5.92
N ARG A 658 26.23 4.85 -5.55
CA ARG A 658 27.50 4.39 -6.13
C ARG A 658 27.26 3.84 -7.53
N SER A 659 26.24 2.99 -7.70
CA SER A 659 25.84 2.47 -9.03
C SER A 659 25.51 3.60 -10.03
N VAL A 660 24.81 4.66 -9.61
CA VAL A 660 24.51 5.83 -10.46
C VAL A 660 25.77 6.65 -10.77
N ASP A 661 26.72 6.75 -9.83
CA ASP A 661 28.01 7.41 -10.04
C ASP A 661 28.90 6.63 -11.02
N ASP A 662 29.16 5.35 -10.75
CA ASP A 662 29.99 4.44 -11.55
C ASP A 662 29.54 4.34 -13.01
N PHE A 663 28.23 4.39 -13.25
CA PHE A 663 27.63 4.28 -14.57
C PHE A 663 27.30 5.62 -15.24
N SER A 664 27.58 6.75 -14.59
CA SER A 664 27.36 8.09 -15.16
C SER A 664 28.34 8.44 -16.28
N LEU A 665 28.13 9.59 -16.93
CA LEU A 665 29.07 10.17 -17.90
C LEU A 665 30.35 10.72 -17.24
N ASN A 666 30.34 10.92 -15.92
CA ASN A 666 31.40 11.53 -15.12
C ASN A 666 31.60 10.79 -13.77
N PRO A 667 32.05 9.52 -13.75
CA PRO A 667 32.19 8.75 -12.51
C PRO A 667 33.17 9.37 -11.51
N GLY A 668 32.84 9.30 -10.23
CA GLY A 668 33.62 9.89 -9.14
C GLY A 668 33.51 11.42 -9.04
N LYS A 669 32.67 12.05 -9.88
CA LYS A 669 32.44 13.50 -9.91
C LYS A 669 30.98 13.87 -9.66
N GLN A 670 30.72 15.11 -9.26
CA GLN A 670 29.37 15.65 -9.06
C GLN A 670 28.52 14.83 -8.06
N ARG A 671 29.13 14.21 -7.04
CA ARG A 671 28.45 13.22 -6.18
C ARG A 671 27.26 13.78 -5.39
N TYR A 672 27.31 15.03 -4.94
CA TYR A 672 26.18 15.68 -4.27
C TYR A 672 25.06 16.06 -5.25
N GLU A 673 25.40 16.56 -6.44
CA GLU A 673 24.41 16.80 -7.51
C GLU A 673 23.68 15.51 -7.89
N LYS A 674 24.40 14.37 -7.99
CA LYS A 674 23.81 13.05 -8.27
C LYS A 674 22.80 12.58 -7.23
N MET A 675 22.90 13.03 -5.99
CA MET A 675 21.93 12.74 -4.93
C MET A 675 20.75 13.73 -4.86
N CYS A 676 20.82 14.86 -5.58
CA CYS A 676 19.92 15.99 -5.41
C CYS A 676 19.14 16.41 -6.67
N SER A 677 19.65 16.18 -7.89
CA SER A 677 19.09 16.76 -9.12
C SER A 677 18.30 15.80 -10.01
N GLY A 678 17.36 16.36 -10.78
CA GLY A 678 16.34 15.64 -11.54
C GLY A 678 16.86 14.74 -12.66
N MET A 679 18.11 14.92 -13.10
CA MET A 679 18.80 14.01 -14.03
C MET A 679 19.12 12.64 -13.41
N TYR A 680 19.31 12.58 -12.09
CA TYR A 680 19.86 11.40 -11.41
C TYR A 680 18.87 10.72 -10.45
N LEU A 681 17.91 11.45 -9.86
CA LEU A 681 16.91 10.85 -8.96
C LEU A 681 16.14 9.69 -9.62
N GLY A 682 15.82 9.83 -10.91
CA GLY A 682 15.17 8.79 -11.70
C GLY A 682 16.01 7.52 -11.88
N GLU A 683 17.34 7.67 -11.99
CA GLU A 683 18.26 6.52 -12.07
C GLU A 683 18.47 5.85 -10.70
N ILE A 684 18.46 6.61 -9.60
CA ILE A 684 18.47 6.04 -8.24
C ILE A 684 17.22 5.17 -8.06
N VAL A 685 16.03 5.73 -8.33
CA VAL A 685 14.75 5.00 -8.32
C VAL A 685 14.83 3.77 -9.22
N ARG A 686 15.24 3.90 -10.49
CA ARG A 686 15.32 2.79 -11.44
C ARG A 686 16.21 1.63 -10.93
N ASN A 687 17.34 1.94 -10.30
CA ASN A 687 18.24 0.90 -9.75
C ASN A 687 17.65 0.22 -8.50
N ILE A 688 16.96 0.95 -7.61
CA ILE A 688 16.21 0.35 -6.49
C ILE A 688 15.11 -0.58 -7.04
N LEU A 689 14.32 -0.13 -8.01
CA LEU A 689 13.26 -0.94 -8.61
C LEU A 689 13.80 -2.21 -9.29
N ILE A 690 14.98 -2.15 -9.93
CA ILE A 690 15.66 -3.35 -10.44
C ILE A 690 16.00 -4.33 -9.32
N ASP A 691 16.52 -3.87 -8.20
CA ASP A 691 16.88 -4.76 -7.08
C ASP A 691 15.64 -5.37 -6.41
N LEU A 692 14.61 -4.57 -6.12
CA LEU A 692 13.34 -5.08 -5.61
C LEU A 692 12.69 -6.08 -6.59
N THR A 693 12.86 -5.89 -7.90
CA THR A 693 12.45 -6.87 -8.93
C THR A 693 13.29 -8.15 -8.86
N LYS A 694 14.62 -8.08 -8.71
CA LYS A 694 15.49 -9.27 -8.51
C LYS A 694 15.12 -10.06 -7.25
N LYS A 695 14.74 -9.37 -6.17
CA LYS A 695 14.24 -9.95 -4.92
C LYS A 695 12.84 -10.57 -5.04
N GLY A 696 12.16 -10.36 -6.19
CA GLY A 696 10.82 -10.89 -6.48
C GLY A 696 9.67 -10.06 -5.89
N PHE A 697 9.95 -8.85 -5.43
CA PHE A 697 8.99 -7.98 -4.74
C PHE A 697 8.20 -7.04 -5.67
N LEU A 698 8.66 -6.88 -6.91
CA LEU A 698 8.03 -6.06 -7.95
C LEU A 698 7.90 -6.81 -9.27
N PHE A 699 6.92 -6.41 -10.08
CA PHE A 699 6.72 -6.79 -11.50
C PHE A 699 6.81 -8.30 -11.74
N ARG A 700 6.28 -9.09 -10.78
CA ARG A 700 6.32 -10.57 -10.76
C ARG A 700 7.75 -11.15 -10.91
N GLY A 701 8.77 -10.41 -10.51
CA GLY A 701 10.19 -10.75 -10.63
C GLY A 701 10.80 -10.54 -12.02
N GLN A 702 10.10 -9.88 -12.95
CA GLN A 702 10.52 -9.77 -14.35
C GLN A 702 11.13 -8.40 -14.67
N ILE A 703 12.44 -8.36 -14.89
CA ILE A 703 13.17 -7.14 -15.30
C ILE A 703 12.98 -6.91 -16.81
N SER A 704 11.99 -6.08 -17.16
CA SER A 704 11.72 -5.68 -18.55
C SER A 704 12.86 -4.85 -19.16
N GLU A 705 12.97 -4.81 -20.50
CA GLU A 705 13.91 -3.91 -21.17
C GLU A 705 13.62 -2.44 -20.87
N THR A 706 12.35 -2.08 -20.67
CA THR A 706 11.90 -0.79 -20.14
C THR A 706 12.62 -0.43 -18.84
N LEU A 707 12.65 -1.34 -17.86
CA LEU A 707 13.26 -1.08 -16.55
C LEU A 707 14.80 -1.02 -16.60
N LYS A 708 15.41 -1.64 -17.63
CA LYS A 708 16.85 -1.50 -17.93
C LYS A 708 17.19 -0.20 -18.65
N THR A 709 16.22 0.43 -19.30
CA THR A 709 16.41 1.66 -20.09
C THR A 709 16.66 2.84 -19.16
N ARG A 710 17.84 3.47 -19.30
CA ARG A 710 18.24 4.61 -18.47
C ARG A 710 17.44 5.86 -18.80
N GLY A 711 17.16 6.69 -17.80
CA GLY A 711 16.40 7.94 -17.94
C GLY A 711 14.88 7.77 -18.04
N ILE A 712 14.35 6.54 -18.00
CA ILE A 712 12.91 6.26 -18.14
C ILE A 712 12.04 6.94 -17.06
N PHE A 713 12.61 7.20 -15.87
CA PHE A 713 11.97 7.96 -14.79
C PHE A 713 12.38 9.44 -14.82
N GLU A 714 12.00 10.16 -15.88
CA GLU A 714 12.15 11.61 -15.96
C GLU A 714 11.57 12.33 -14.72
N THR A 715 12.09 13.51 -14.39
CA THR A 715 11.60 14.37 -13.30
C THR A 715 10.08 14.59 -13.35
N LYS A 716 9.52 14.68 -14.57
CA LYS A 716 8.07 14.75 -14.83
C LYS A 716 7.30 13.55 -14.24
N TYR A 717 7.75 12.33 -14.49
CA TYR A 717 7.06 11.12 -14.03
C TYR A 717 7.19 10.93 -12.53
N LEU A 718 8.35 11.22 -11.93
CA LEU A 718 8.52 11.25 -10.46
C LEU A 718 7.51 12.21 -9.82
N SER A 719 7.43 13.43 -10.34
CA SER A 719 6.52 14.48 -9.84
C SER A 719 5.04 14.10 -10.00
N GLN A 720 4.69 13.33 -11.03
CA GLN A 720 3.34 12.81 -11.23
C GLN A 720 3.02 11.66 -10.25
N ILE A 721 3.90 10.65 -10.16
CA ILE A 721 3.76 9.48 -9.27
C ILE A 721 3.54 9.93 -7.81
N GLU A 722 4.34 10.89 -7.34
CA GLU A 722 4.25 11.39 -5.96
C GLU A 722 3.04 12.30 -5.69
N SER A 723 2.30 12.76 -6.70
CA SER A 723 1.21 13.72 -6.50
C SER A 723 0.12 13.24 -5.54
N ASP A 724 -0.25 14.08 -4.57
CA ASP A 724 -1.35 13.86 -3.62
C ASP A 724 -2.73 13.80 -4.30
N ARG A 725 -2.84 14.31 -5.54
CA ARG A 725 -4.10 14.41 -6.28
C ARG A 725 -4.38 13.22 -7.19
N LEU A 726 -3.47 12.25 -7.29
CA LEU A 726 -3.66 11.05 -8.11
C LEU A 726 -4.09 9.85 -7.27
N ALA A 727 -5.19 9.21 -7.68
CA ALA A 727 -5.61 7.91 -7.16
C ALA A 727 -4.64 6.80 -7.61
N LEU A 728 -4.62 5.65 -6.92
CA LEU A 728 -3.64 4.60 -7.17
C LEU A 728 -3.69 4.06 -8.62
N LEU A 729 -4.90 3.97 -9.19
CA LEU A 729 -5.13 3.59 -10.59
C LEU A 729 -4.46 4.54 -11.60
N GLN A 730 -4.28 5.81 -11.27
CA GLN A 730 -3.60 6.79 -12.13
C GLN A 730 -2.08 6.64 -12.05
N VAL A 731 -1.53 6.31 -10.87
CA VAL A 731 -0.11 5.92 -10.72
C VAL A 731 0.17 4.67 -11.55
N ARG A 732 -0.68 3.63 -11.44
CA ARG A 732 -0.59 2.41 -12.26
C ARG A 732 -0.63 2.72 -13.75
N SER A 733 -1.53 3.62 -14.18
CA SER A 733 -1.62 4.05 -15.58
C SER A 733 -0.37 4.76 -16.09
N ILE A 734 0.35 5.53 -15.25
CA ILE A 734 1.63 6.14 -15.61
C ILE A 734 2.71 5.07 -15.82
N LEU A 735 2.82 4.10 -14.90
CA LEU A 735 3.79 3.01 -14.99
C LEU A 735 3.53 2.10 -16.20
N GLN A 736 2.25 1.82 -16.50
CA GLN A 736 1.85 1.09 -17.70
C GLN A 736 2.12 1.89 -18.98
N HIS A 737 1.94 3.22 -18.97
CA HIS A 737 2.30 4.08 -20.10
C HIS A 737 3.82 4.14 -20.37
N LEU A 738 4.64 4.06 -19.31
CA LEU A 738 6.09 3.90 -19.45
C LEU A 738 6.51 2.53 -20.01
N GLY A 739 5.60 1.53 -20.02
CA GLY A 739 5.89 0.17 -20.48
C GLY A 739 6.31 -0.81 -19.37
N LEU A 740 5.79 -0.62 -18.16
CA LEU A 740 5.95 -1.55 -17.02
C LEU A 740 4.62 -2.28 -16.76
N ASP A 741 4.64 -3.61 -16.66
CA ASP A 741 3.48 -4.43 -16.27
C ASP A 741 3.26 -4.33 -14.76
N SER A 742 2.77 -3.16 -14.35
CA SER A 742 2.56 -2.78 -12.96
C SER A 742 1.15 -3.12 -12.49
N THR A 743 1.06 -3.77 -11.34
CA THR A 743 -0.15 -3.89 -10.51
C THR A 743 -0.39 -2.63 -9.67
N CYS A 744 -1.51 -2.57 -8.94
CA CYS A 744 -1.74 -1.58 -7.89
C CYS A 744 -0.74 -1.73 -6.73
N ASP A 745 -0.45 -2.97 -6.31
CA ASP A 745 0.52 -3.24 -5.23
C ASP A 745 1.95 -2.79 -5.62
N ASP A 746 2.37 -3.05 -6.87
CA ASP A 746 3.62 -2.52 -7.44
C ASP A 746 3.62 -0.97 -7.42
N SER A 747 2.47 -0.34 -7.74
CA SER A 747 2.33 1.11 -7.81
C SER A 747 2.48 1.79 -6.46
N ILE A 748 2.07 1.13 -5.36
CA ILE A 748 2.32 1.61 -3.99
C ILE A 748 3.83 1.61 -3.72
N ILE A 749 4.50 0.47 -3.94
CA ILE A 749 5.94 0.31 -3.68
C ILE A 749 6.76 1.29 -4.52
N VAL A 750 6.43 1.48 -5.81
CA VAL A 750 7.09 2.47 -6.67
C VAL A 750 6.92 3.90 -6.14
N LYS A 751 5.73 4.26 -5.63
CA LYS A 751 5.49 5.59 -5.03
C LYS A 751 6.28 5.78 -3.73
N GLU A 752 6.39 4.75 -2.89
CA GLU A 752 7.24 4.78 -1.69
C GLU A 752 8.74 4.93 -2.02
N VAL A 753 9.23 4.22 -3.05
CA VAL A 753 10.61 4.32 -3.53
C VAL A 753 10.92 5.73 -4.05
N CYS A 754 10.01 6.33 -4.84
CA CYS A 754 10.16 7.72 -5.30
C CYS A 754 10.24 8.68 -4.10
N GLY A 755 9.25 8.62 -3.20
CA GLY A 755 9.15 9.51 -2.05
C GLY A 755 10.32 9.41 -1.06
N ALA A 756 10.97 8.24 -0.96
CA ALA A 756 12.20 8.08 -0.18
C ALA A 756 13.37 8.83 -0.81
N VAL A 757 13.58 8.69 -2.12
CA VAL A 757 14.67 9.32 -2.88
C VAL A 757 14.48 10.84 -2.96
N SER A 758 13.28 11.31 -3.29
CA SER A 758 12.98 12.74 -3.48
C SER A 758 12.97 13.53 -2.16
N ARG A 759 12.48 12.93 -1.06
CA ARG A 759 12.62 13.48 0.30
C ARG A 759 14.09 13.67 0.66
N ARG A 760 14.93 12.63 0.48
CA ARG A 760 16.36 12.72 0.80
C ARG A 760 17.05 13.81 -0.03
N ALA A 761 16.75 13.89 -1.32
CA ALA A 761 17.26 14.93 -2.21
C ALA A 761 16.90 16.35 -1.74
N ALA A 762 15.65 16.58 -1.32
CA ALA A 762 15.19 17.84 -0.75
C ALA A 762 15.89 18.16 0.59
N GLN A 763 16.05 17.18 1.48
CA GLN A 763 16.74 17.37 2.76
C GLN A 763 18.24 17.67 2.57
N LEU A 764 18.92 17.01 1.62
CA LEU A 764 20.32 17.28 1.29
C LEU A 764 20.51 18.68 0.69
N CYS A 765 19.64 19.09 -0.23
CA CYS A 765 19.60 20.45 -0.77
C CYS A 765 19.37 21.49 0.34
N GLY A 766 18.51 21.17 1.32
CA GLY A 766 18.24 22.01 2.48
C GLY A 766 19.44 22.14 3.41
N ALA A 767 20.16 21.05 3.70
CA ALA A 767 21.40 21.09 4.49
C ALA A 767 22.51 21.91 3.81
N GLY A 768 22.61 21.84 2.48
CA GLY A 768 23.51 22.70 1.70
C GLY A 768 23.14 24.18 1.78
N MET A 769 21.88 24.51 1.56
CA MET A 769 21.37 25.89 1.66
C MET A 769 21.49 26.46 3.08
N ALA A 770 21.20 25.65 4.11
CA ALA A 770 21.37 25.99 5.51
C ALA A 770 22.82 26.39 5.85
N ALA A 771 23.83 25.81 5.16
CA ALA A 771 25.23 26.18 5.35
C ALA A 771 25.55 27.57 4.76
N VAL A 772 24.94 27.90 3.62
CA VAL A 772 25.11 29.20 2.93
C VAL A 772 24.50 30.34 3.75
N VAL A 773 23.23 30.21 4.18
CA VAL A 773 22.54 31.29 4.92
C VAL A 773 23.20 31.58 6.27
N ASP A 774 23.59 30.54 7.03
CA ASP A 774 24.29 30.75 8.30
C ASP A 774 25.69 31.31 8.09
N LYS A 775 26.41 30.93 7.02
CA LYS A 775 27.69 31.56 6.70
C LYS A 775 27.52 33.04 6.37
N ILE A 776 26.50 33.45 5.61
CA ILE A 776 26.21 34.87 5.35
C ILE A 776 25.88 35.62 6.65
N ARG A 777 25.08 35.01 7.53
CA ARG A 777 24.75 35.57 8.85
C ARG A 777 26.00 35.77 9.71
N GLU A 778 26.87 34.75 9.80
CA GLU A 778 28.12 34.79 10.56
C GLU A 778 29.17 35.73 9.95
N ASN A 779 29.35 35.73 8.62
CA ASN A 779 30.23 36.63 7.88
C ASN A 779 29.97 38.11 8.24
N ARG A 780 28.72 38.44 8.59
CA ARG A 780 28.23 39.79 8.93
C ARG A 780 28.08 40.03 10.43
N GLY A 781 28.38 39.05 11.27
CA GLY A 781 28.28 39.17 12.74
C GLY A 781 26.85 39.34 13.25
N LEU A 782 25.86 38.75 12.57
CA LEU A 782 24.44 38.93 12.89
C LEU A 782 23.91 37.80 13.80
N ASP A 783 23.11 38.16 14.80
CA ASP A 783 22.36 37.19 15.60
C ASP A 783 21.24 36.52 14.77
N HIS A 784 20.56 37.31 13.94
CA HIS A 784 19.51 36.86 13.01
C HIS A 784 19.71 37.43 11.61
N LEU A 785 19.36 36.65 10.57
CA LEU A 785 19.38 37.07 9.16
C LEU A 785 17.97 36.96 8.57
N ASN A 786 17.55 37.99 7.83
CA ASN A 786 16.44 37.88 6.86
C ASN A 786 17.07 37.91 5.47
N ILE A 787 16.78 36.91 4.62
CA ILE A 787 17.39 36.78 3.30
C ILE A 787 16.44 36.09 2.32
N THR A 788 16.52 36.44 1.04
CA THR A 788 15.78 35.79 -0.04
C THR A 788 16.71 34.96 -0.92
N VAL A 789 16.20 33.83 -1.39
CA VAL A 789 16.83 32.94 -2.38
C VAL A 789 15.99 32.98 -3.66
N GLY A 790 16.60 33.37 -4.78
CA GLY A 790 16.00 33.22 -6.11
C GLY A 790 16.19 31.79 -6.60
N VAL A 791 15.09 31.09 -6.94
CA VAL A 791 15.11 29.66 -7.31
C VAL A 791 14.58 29.42 -8.72
N ASP A 792 15.28 28.58 -9.49
CA ASP A 792 14.77 27.98 -10.74
C ASP A 792 15.12 26.48 -10.80
N GLY A 793 14.55 25.76 -11.76
CA GLY A 793 14.77 24.36 -12.04
C GLY A 793 13.49 23.53 -12.05
N THR A 794 13.43 22.56 -12.97
CA THR A 794 12.26 21.72 -13.22
C THR A 794 11.87 20.83 -12.04
N LEU A 795 12.82 20.34 -11.25
CA LEU A 795 12.54 19.53 -10.06
C LEU A 795 11.86 20.38 -8.98
N TYR A 796 12.40 21.56 -8.68
CA TYR A 796 11.80 22.49 -7.72
C TYR A 796 10.43 23.03 -8.18
N LYS A 797 10.28 23.30 -9.49
CA LYS A 797 9.03 23.82 -10.09
C LYS A 797 7.90 22.79 -10.16
N LEU A 798 8.20 21.50 -10.41
CA LEU A 798 7.17 20.48 -10.71
C LEU A 798 6.91 19.49 -9.57
N HIS A 799 7.88 19.25 -8.68
CA HIS A 799 7.79 18.18 -7.70
C HIS A 799 6.89 18.57 -6.51
N PRO A 800 5.85 17.78 -6.17
CA PRO A 800 4.82 18.18 -5.20
C PRO A 800 5.34 18.40 -3.77
N HIS A 801 6.52 17.85 -3.44
CA HIS A 801 7.07 17.88 -2.08
C HIS A 801 8.48 18.46 -1.96
N PHE A 802 9.20 18.69 -3.06
CA PHE A 802 10.65 18.97 -3.00
C PHE A 802 10.92 20.32 -2.33
N SER A 803 10.31 21.39 -2.84
CA SER A 803 10.43 22.75 -2.31
C SER A 803 10.06 22.80 -0.83
N ARG A 804 8.85 22.32 -0.49
CA ARG A 804 8.34 22.27 0.90
C ARG A 804 9.27 21.54 1.86
N ILE A 805 9.79 20.36 1.50
CA ILE A 805 10.70 19.60 2.38
C ILE A 805 12.06 20.32 2.50
N MET A 806 12.54 20.92 1.42
CA MET A 806 13.79 21.68 1.42
C MET A 806 13.69 22.92 2.32
N HIS A 807 12.59 23.69 2.24
CA HIS A 807 12.30 24.83 3.12
C HIS A 807 12.28 24.41 4.59
N GLN A 808 11.47 23.40 4.93
CA GLN A 808 11.39 22.84 6.29
C GLN A 808 12.76 22.41 6.82
N THR A 809 13.61 21.85 5.96
CA THR A 809 14.98 21.45 6.33
C THR A 809 15.91 22.64 6.54
N VAL A 810 15.74 23.75 5.82
CA VAL A 810 16.49 24.99 6.05
C VAL A 810 16.07 25.64 7.37
N ASP A 811 14.77 25.72 7.65
CA ASP A 811 14.22 26.26 8.89
C ASP A 811 14.69 25.47 10.12
N GLU A 812 14.66 24.12 10.06
CA GLU A 812 15.13 23.23 11.12
C GLU A 812 16.63 23.34 11.38
N LEU A 813 17.44 23.48 10.33
CA LEU A 813 18.91 23.42 10.43
C LEU A 813 19.56 24.79 10.63
N ALA A 814 18.94 25.89 10.20
CA ALA A 814 19.44 27.26 10.33
C ALA A 814 18.39 28.20 10.96
N PRO A 815 17.86 27.90 12.17
CA PRO A 815 16.72 28.61 12.78
C PRO A 815 16.97 30.08 13.14
N GLN A 816 18.19 30.59 12.93
CA GLN A 816 18.53 32.02 13.05
C GLN A 816 18.45 32.78 11.71
N CYS A 817 18.15 32.07 10.62
CA CYS A 817 17.97 32.64 9.29
C CYS A 817 16.50 32.48 8.89
N ASN A 818 15.78 33.60 8.72
CA ASN A 818 14.47 33.63 8.09
C ASN A 818 14.69 33.70 6.57
N VAL A 819 14.44 32.59 5.88
CA VAL A 819 14.81 32.39 4.46
C VAL A 819 13.56 32.35 3.58
N ASN A 820 13.37 33.39 2.79
CA ASN A 820 12.31 33.46 1.78
C ASN A 820 12.78 32.82 0.47
N PHE A 821 11.96 31.98 -0.17
CA PHE A 821 12.31 31.31 -1.42
C PHE A 821 11.37 31.73 -2.54
N LEU A 822 11.87 32.54 -3.47
CA LEU A 822 11.07 33.08 -4.57
C LEU A 822 11.41 32.39 -5.89
N LEU A 823 10.38 32.06 -6.64
CA LEU A 823 10.51 31.37 -7.92
C LEU A 823 10.78 32.38 -9.04
N SER A 824 11.87 32.16 -9.78
CA SER A 824 12.15 32.93 -11.00
C SER A 824 11.34 32.36 -12.16
N GLU A 825 10.36 33.09 -12.68
CA GLU A 825 9.55 32.65 -13.82
C GLU A 825 10.32 32.74 -15.14
N ASP A 826 10.96 33.89 -15.42
CA ASP A 826 11.79 34.12 -16.61
C ASP A 826 13.20 33.51 -16.54
N GLY A 827 13.63 33.06 -15.36
CA GLY A 827 14.87 32.31 -15.13
C GLY A 827 16.14 33.15 -15.22
N SER A 828 17.20 32.56 -15.76
CA SER A 828 18.55 33.13 -15.95
C SER A 828 18.60 34.39 -16.84
N GLY A 829 17.72 34.50 -17.83
CA GLY A 829 17.85 35.45 -18.93
C GLY A 829 17.69 36.93 -18.55
N LYS A 830 16.77 37.25 -17.62
CA LYS A 830 16.60 38.62 -17.09
C LYS A 830 17.84 39.07 -16.31
N GLY A 831 18.37 38.19 -15.46
CA GLY A 831 19.59 38.42 -14.69
C GLY A 831 20.84 38.53 -15.54
N ALA A 832 20.97 37.73 -16.61
CA ALA A 832 22.07 37.87 -17.56
C ALA A 832 22.09 39.28 -18.20
N ALA A 833 20.94 39.78 -18.66
CA ALA A 833 20.82 41.14 -19.18
C ALA A 833 21.10 42.23 -18.13
N LEU A 834 20.70 42.02 -16.87
CA LEU A 834 21.03 42.92 -15.76
C LEU A 834 22.54 42.96 -15.45
N ILE A 835 23.21 41.81 -15.46
CA ILE A 835 24.67 41.72 -15.31
C ILE A 835 25.36 42.42 -16.48
N THR A 836 24.88 42.24 -17.72
CA THR A 836 25.37 42.97 -18.90
C THR A 836 25.20 44.47 -18.74
N ALA A 837 24.06 44.96 -18.23
CA ALA A 837 23.83 46.38 -17.96
C ALA A 837 24.82 46.97 -16.95
N VAL A 838 25.05 46.26 -15.83
CA VAL A 838 26.04 46.64 -14.81
C VAL A 838 27.47 46.59 -15.38
N GLY A 839 27.80 45.58 -16.18
CA GLY A 839 29.11 45.47 -16.86
C GLY A 839 29.38 46.64 -17.81
N CYS A 840 28.37 47.03 -18.61
CA CYS A 840 28.47 48.22 -19.47
C CYS A 840 28.67 49.50 -18.65
N ARG A 841 27.94 49.65 -17.53
CA ARG A 841 28.09 50.80 -16.62
C ARG A 841 29.50 50.88 -16.04
N LEU A 842 30.04 49.77 -15.54
CA LEU A 842 31.38 49.70 -14.96
C LEU A 842 32.48 50.00 -15.99
N ARG A 843 32.36 49.54 -17.25
CA ARG A 843 33.26 49.92 -18.35
C ARG A 843 33.25 51.45 -18.57
N VAL A 844 32.08 52.09 -18.53
CA VAL A 844 31.96 53.55 -18.66
C VAL A 844 32.53 54.28 -17.44
N GLU A 845 32.33 53.79 -16.23
CA GLU A 845 32.90 54.38 -15.00
C GLU A 845 34.44 54.25 -14.93
N GLN A 846 35.01 53.19 -15.51
CA GLN A 846 36.46 53.02 -15.65
C GLN A 846 37.05 53.92 -16.74
N ASN A 847 36.39 54.06 -17.89
CA ASN A 847 36.85 54.93 -18.99
C ASN A 847 36.71 56.44 -18.71
N ASN A 848 36.10 56.83 -17.59
CA ASN A 848 35.96 58.22 -17.13
C ASN A 848 36.81 58.53 -15.87
N LYS A 849 37.82 57.70 -15.57
CA LYS A 849 38.80 57.88 -14.48
C LYS A 849 40.23 57.93 -15.02
#